data_AF-A0A928AXB6-F1
#
_entry.id   AF-A0A928AXB6-F1
#
_cell.length_a   1.000
_cell.length_b   1.000
_cell.length_c   1.000
_cell.angle_alpha   90.00
_cell.angle_beta   90.00
_cell.angle_gamma   90.00
#
_symmetry.space_group_name_H-M   'P 1'
#
loop_
_entity.id
_entity.type
_entity.pdbx_description
1 polymer ?
#
loop_
_entity_poly.entity_id
_entity_poly.type
_entity_poly.pdbx_seq_one_letter_code
_entity_poly.pdbx_strand_id
1 'polypeptide(L)'
;MRRLFNIWTLILCAFALVGCEKTPVDDGTGTGGGNKPTPGVTPEISIEQTALDFNSFTFTVTTSVEGELGYAVVAEGNATPKIDELFALNSAEVKDTATLTVSDLNDNTSYTLVAILRAKEDGTLSEPAKLQFTTPDDGVENPIVINDVTYSSVTFTINITGDYLFQCIDKAYLEHNGQTPESYINTMGIGIPEKGVQTFEWVDGSKYGSYDMHLREDSEYYIIAAISDGKQNVTGDVFVKPFRTPKRPVSEAGMTIELKNPTSHSITIATTPESSVVEYYVWVETKANIEYYVTVGGSESFLNSLIKNANAGSWHLTQANEQTWEGLTPDTDYYCLVYLMDNKGSDMMQKIEFRTSGKTLDAPKGEISVTPAAENPHKTLNINLYSKDATSVKVAFNTAADIQEQRNQDKTDEDIARLYGIELNAEQVEAVRTTGLSLINEELWPDTEYIAVVSIKNIEQTETIICSAGTTPKKALPTRVESDLFETLQGKWLVSYDLIQVNGVSVSINDVEVTIAAGADDKSAKEYRDYNRLVILGWPFDVTAQGVLKEIPYFSPADLVDASSYWRNYESLVYRDYGPKVFLEIGEGDVITMPSEKNHYLYNWGDDGYTLYFYGADYNAKQSAPATFPVTLSEDGNTLTIGAHHSGAEFFYGVYRPSVFRDNEMWSVATSDIVLKRVE
;
A
#
# COMPACT_ATOMS: atom_id res chain seq x y z
N MET A 1 33.73 8.90 -11.25
CA MET A 1 35.10 9.27 -11.68
C MET A 1 35.96 7.99 -11.55
N ARG A 2 36.66 7.53 -12.62
CA ARG A 2 37.25 6.15 -12.75
C ARG A 2 36.17 5.04 -12.76
N ARG A 3 36.14 3.99 -13.61
CA ARG A 3 36.91 3.50 -14.79
C ARG A 3 38.36 3.00 -14.61
N LEU A 4 38.66 1.90 -15.35
CA LEU A 4 39.91 1.12 -15.48
C LEU A 4 40.19 0.20 -14.27
N PHE A 5 40.69 -1.05 -14.40
CA PHE A 5 41.52 -1.72 -15.42
C PHE A 5 41.06 -3.18 -15.75
N ASN A 6 41.64 -3.96 -16.68
CA ASN A 6 41.96 -3.74 -18.11
C ASN A 6 42.65 -4.97 -18.79
N ILE A 7 42.11 -5.48 -19.91
CA ILE A 7 42.73 -6.37 -20.96
C ILE A 7 43.38 -7.69 -20.40
N TRP A 8 43.98 -8.68 -21.08
CA TRP A 8 44.37 -9.07 -22.47
C TRP A 8 43.80 -10.50 -22.79
N THR A 9 43.91 -11.15 -23.97
CA THR A 9 44.84 -11.03 -25.12
C THR A 9 44.15 -11.40 -26.45
N LEU A 10 44.61 -10.83 -27.58
CA LEU A 10 44.22 -11.22 -28.94
C LEU A 10 45.01 -12.44 -29.45
N ILE A 11 44.44 -13.16 -30.43
CA ILE A 11 45.20 -13.63 -31.61
C ILE A 11 44.53 -13.05 -32.86
N LEU A 12 45.34 -12.67 -33.85
CA LEU A 12 44.91 -12.00 -35.08
C LEU A 12 45.69 -12.57 -36.26
N CYS A 13 44.99 -12.98 -37.32
CA CYS A 13 45.58 -13.36 -38.60
C CYS A 13 44.77 -12.75 -39.74
N ALA A 14 45.44 -12.04 -40.64
CA ALA A 14 44.86 -11.44 -41.83
C ALA A 14 45.80 -11.65 -43.03
N PHE A 15 45.22 -11.86 -44.22
CA PHE A 15 45.90 -11.81 -45.51
C PHE A 15 44.96 -11.17 -46.55
N ALA A 16 45.50 -10.61 -47.63
CA ALA A 16 44.75 -9.71 -48.51
C ALA A 16 45.14 -9.82 -50.01
N LEU A 17 44.16 -9.49 -50.86
CA LEU A 17 44.25 -8.84 -52.19
C LEU A 17 45.15 -9.44 -53.30
N VAL A 18 44.51 -10.11 -54.27
CA VAL A 18 44.78 -10.11 -55.75
C VAL A 18 43.44 -10.43 -56.47
N GLY A 19 43.07 -9.92 -57.66
CA GLY A 19 43.61 -8.81 -58.46
C GLY A 19 43.46 -8.98 -59.99
N CYS A 20 42.56 -8.20 -60.63
CA CYS A 20 42.37 -8.04 -62.09
C CYS A 20 41.90 -9.27 -62.92
N GLU A 21 41.50 -9.19 -64.21
CA GLU A 21 40.70 -8.22 -65.00
C GLU A 21 40.59 -8.73 -66.47
N LYS A 22 39.39 -8.70 -67.12
CA LYS A 22 39.12 -8.25 -68.52
C LYS A 22 37.91 -8.88 -69.23
N THR A 23 37.35 -8.08 -70.15
CA THR A 23 36.25 -8.32 -71.12
C THR A 23 36.80 -8.14 -72.56
N PRO A 24 36.01 -7.98 -73.66
CA PRO A 24 34.64 -8.41 -74.00
C PRO A 24 34.58 -9.17 -75.37
N VAL A 25 33.37 -9.56 -75.82
CA VAL A 25 32.95 -9.49 -77.24
C VAL A 25 31.46 -9.04 -77.29
N ASP A 26 31.05 -8.36 -78.36
CA ASP A 26 29.65 -8.00 -78.74
C ASP A 26 28.90 -9.28 -79.24
N ASP A 27 27.65 -9.33 -79.74
CA ASP A 27 26.91 -8.43 -80.64
C ASP A 27 25.39 -8.35 -80.31
N GLY A 28 24.70 -7.30 -80.79
CA GLY A 28 23.42 -7.50 -81.52
C GLY A 28 22.06 -7.19 -80.86
N THR A 29 21.75 -5.89 -80.70
CA THR A 29 20.41 -5.25 -80.86
C THR A 29 19.10 -6.09 -80.85
N GLY A 30 18.13 -5.78 -79.96
CA GLY A 30 16.75 -6.29 -80.12
C GLY A 30 15.70 -5.88 -79.07
N THR A 31 14.96 -4.80 -79.35
CA THR A 31 13.66 -4.34 -78.78
C THR A 31 12.92 -5.17 -77.71
N GLY A 32 12.44 -4.47 -76.68
CA GLY A 32 11.71 -4.96 -75.51
C GLY A 32 10.61 -6.01 -75.71
N GLY A 33 10.65 -7.03 -74.84
CA GLY A 33 9.53 -7.87 -74.42
C GLY A 33 9.39 -7.77 -72.90
N GLY A 34 8.18 -7.96 -72.36
CA GLY A 34 7.92 -7.78 -70.94
C GLY A 34 8.57 -8.86 -70.07
N ASN A 35 9.06 -8.50 -68.87
CA ASN A 35 9.47 -9.45 -67.85
C ASN A 35 8.25 -10.25 -67.38
N LYS A 36 8.06 -11.42 -68.01
CA LYS A 36 7.42 -12.56 -67.37
C LYS A 36 8.28 -12.91 -66.15
N PRO A 37 7.73 -13.06 -64.93
CA PRO A 37 8.54 -13.43 -63.78
C PRO A 37 9.25 -14.76 -64.07
N THR A 38 10.54 -14.79 -63.77
CA THR A 38 11.30 -16.05 -63.62
C THR A 38 10.56 -16.92 -62.60
N PRO A 39 10.49 -18.26 -62.78
CA PRO A 39 9.94 -19.12 -61.73
C PRO A 39 10.67 -18.84 -60.42
N GLY A 40 9.92 -18.44 -59.38
CA GLY A 40 10.48 -18.23 -58.05
C GLY A 40 11.18 -19.52 -57.61
N VAL A 41 12.43 -19.40 -57.20
CA VAL A 41 13.16 -20.54 -56.62
C VAL A 41 12.54 -20.76 -55.25
N THR A 42 11.80 -21.84 -55.08
CA THR A 42 11.25 -22.24 -53.77
C THR A 42 12.40 -22.22 -52.75
N PRO A 43 12.33 -21.41 -51.69
CA PRO A 43 13.44 -21.28 -50.76
C PRO A 43 13.76 -22.63 -50.12
N GLU A 44 15.01 -23.06 -50.23
CA GLU A 44 15.50 -24.26 -49.55
C GLU A 44 16.02 -23.86 -48.17
N ILE A 45 15.64 -24.67 -47.18
CA ILE A 45 16.05 -24.57 -45.79
C ILE A 45 16.60 -25.92 -45.34
N SER A 46 17.70 -25.89 -44.60
CA SER A 46 18.23 -27.04 -43.87
C SER A 46 18.55 -26.66 -42.43
N ILE A 47 18.37 -27.61 -41.51
CA ILE A 47 18.59 -27.42 -40.06
C ILE A 47 19.45 -28.56 -39.52
N GLU A 48 20.43 -28.23 -38.69
CA GLU A 48 21.38 -29.17 -38.10
C GLU A 48 21.53 -28.88 -36.59
N GLN A 49 21.46 -29.92 -35.76
CA GLN A 49 21.72 -29.80 -34.32
C GLN A 49 23.21 -29.50 -34.09
N THR A 50 23.50 -28.37 -33.46
CA THR A 50 24.86 -27.86 -33.24
C THR A 50 25.32 -28.06 -31.80
N ALA A 51 24.42 -27.91 -30.84
CA ALA A 51 24.61 -28.31 -29.45
C ALA A 51 23.27 -28.73 -28.83
N LEU A 52 23.34 -29.53 -27.77
CA LEU A 52 22.21 -29.99 -26.98
C LEU A 52 22.68 -30.16 -25.55
N ASP A 53 21.97 -29.53 -24.63
CA ASP A 53 22.15 -29.61 -23.18
C ASP A 53 20.81 -29.96 -22.53
N PHE A 54 20.79 -30.25 -21.23
CA PHE A 54 19.58 -30.75 -20.55
C PHE A 54 18.38 -29.79 -20.66
N ASN A 55 18.63 -28.47 -20.63
CA ASN A 55 17.59 -27.44 -20.72
C ASN A 55 17.68 -26.58 -21.99
N SER A 56 18.52 -26.93 -22.97
CA SER A 56 18.69 -26.09 -24.16
C SER A 56 19.09 -26.84 -25.42
N PHE A 57 18.67 -26.29 -26.56
CA PHE A 57 18.90 -26.85 -27.89
C PHE A 57 19.40 -25.75 -28.83
N THR A 58 20.62 -25.92 -29.35
CA THR A 58 21.22 -25.02 -30.33
C THR A 58 21.22 -25.68 -31.70
N PHE A 59 20.61 -25.04 -32.69
CA PHE A 59 20.60 -25.48 -34.07
C PHE A 59 21.17 -24.43 -35.01
N THR A 60 21.81 -24.88 -36.08
CA THR A 60 22.24 -24.04 -37.19
C THR A 60 21.28 -24.25 -38.34
N VAL A 61 20.81 -23.15 -38.91
CA VAL A 61 19.93 -23.10 -40.09
C VAL A 61 20.72 -22.54 -41.26
N THR A 62 20.64 -23.20 -42.41
CA THR A 62 21.26 -22.76 -43.67
C THR A 62 20.16 -22.56 -44.71
N THR A 63 20.20 -21.43 -45.43
CA THR A 63 19.13 -21.00 -46.34
C THR A 63 19.66 -20.69 -47.74
N SER A 64 18.86 -20.97 -48.78
CA SER A 64 19.24 -20.66 -50.17
C SER A 64 19.08 -19.19 -50.55
N VAL A 65 18.39 -18.41 -49.73
CA VAL A 65 18.09 -16.98 -49.91
C VAL A 65 18.06 -16.26 -48.56
N GLU A 66 18.11 -14.92 -48.58
CA GLU A 66 17.85 -14.08 -47.41
C GLU A 66 16.35 -14.04 -47.10
N GLY A 67 15.98 -14.18 -45.83
CA GLY A 67 14.57 -14.25 -45.43
C GLY A 67 14.34 -14.27 -43.92
N GLU A 68 13.06 -14.18 -43.55
CA GLU A 68 12.59 -14.35 -42.18
C GLU A 68 12.36 -15.83 -41.91
N LEU A 69 13.00 -16.38 -40.88
CA LEU A 69 12.71 -17.72 -40.36
C LEU A 69 11.60 -17.61 -39.30
N GLY A 70 10.54 -18.41 -39.42
CA GLY A 70 9.60 -18.68 -38.32
C GLY A 70 9.84 -20.08 -37.76
N TYR A 71 9.88 -20.26 -36.43
CA TYR A 71 10.16 -21.56 -35.83
C TYR A 71 9.50 -21.79 -34.45
N ALA A 72 9.34 -23.07 -34.10
CA ALA A 72 8.90 -23.51 -32.78
C ALA A 72 9.53 -24.86 -32.41
N VAL A 73 9.89 -25.02 -31.13
CA VAL A 73 10.28 -26.29 -30.52
C VAL A 73 9.10 -26.81 -29.70
N VAL A 74 8.58 -27.98 -30.07
CA VAL A 74 7.31 -28.51 -29.54
C VAL A 74 7.57 -29.85 -28.87
N ALA A 75 7.18 -30.01 -27.60
CA ALA A 75 7.30 -31.28 -26.88
C ALA A 75 6.44 -32.38 -27.53
N GLU A 76 6.90 -33.63 -27.48
CA GLU A 76 6.15 -34.77 -28.02
C GLU A 76 4.81 -34.94 -27.28
N GLY A 77 3.72 -35.04 -28.05
CA GLY A 77 2.34 -35.03 -27.53
C GLY A 77 1.62 -33.67 -27.65
N ASN A 78 2.35 -32.55 -27.65
CA ASN A 78 1.75 -31.23 -27.83
C ASN A 78 1.34 -30.97 -29.29
N ALA A 79 0.30 -30.16 -29.48
CA ALA A 79 -0.17 -29.77 -30.81
C ALA A 79 0.91 -28.97 -31.55
N THR A 80 1.27 -29.40 -32.77
CA THR A 80 2.18 -28.64 -33.63
C THR A 80 1.49 -27.35 -34.14
N PRO A 81 2.09 -26.16 -33.98
CA PRO A 81 1.55 -24.92 -34.54
C PRO A 81 1.38 -24.99 -36.06
N LYS A 82 0.44 -24.19 -36.60
CA LYS A 82 0.29 -24.00 -38.04
C LYS A 82 1.49 -23.20 -38.58
N ILE A 83 1.79 -23.38 -39.87
CA ILE A 83 2.91 -22.73 -40.56
C ILE A 83 2.91 -21.20 -40.36
N ASP A 84 1.75 -20.56 -40.49
CA ASP A 84 1.63 -19.10 -40.37
C ASP A 84 1.79 -18.58 -38.93
N GLU A 85 1.61 -19.45 -37.93
CA GLU A 85 1.73 -19.13 -36.50
C GLU A 85 3.21 -19.12 -36.04
N LEU A 86 4.09 -19.86 -36.71
CA LEU A 86 5.50 -20.02 -36.32
C LEU A 86 6.24 -18.68 -36.21
N PHE A 87 5.96 -17.74 -37.10
CA PHE A 87 6.56 -16.40 -37.13
C PHE A 87 6.16 -15.52 -35.93
N ALA A 88 5.01 -15.79 -35.32
CA ALA A 88 4.55 -15.09 -34.12
C ALA A 88 5.03 -15.76 -32.82
N LEU A 89 5.54 -17.00 -32.90
CA LEU A 89 6.11 -17.73 -31.77
C LEU A 89 7.60 -17.42 -31.60
N ASN A 90 8.40 -17.62 -32.66
CA ASN A 90 9.79 -17.18 -32.72
C ASN A 90 10.14 -16.81 -34.17
N SER A 91 10.76 -15.65 -34.39
CA SER A 91 11.35 -15.34 -35.69
C SER A 91 12.78 -14.81 -35.63
N ALA A 92 13.50 -15.00 -36.74
CA ALA A 92 14.87 -14.52 -36.92
C ALA A 92 15.14 -14.16 -38.39
N GLU A 93 15.80 -13.03 -38.63
CA GLU A 93 16.33 -12.70 -39.96
C GLU A 93 17.55 -13.59 -40.26
N VAL A 94 17.50 -14.36 -41.34
CA VAL A 94 18.56 -15.30 -41.75
C VAL A 94 19.09 -14.92 -43.12
N LYS A 95 20.43 -14.88 -43.22
CA LYS A 95 21.18 -14.66 -44.46
C LYS A 95 22.27 -15.71 -44.56
N ASP A 96 22.17 -16.60 -45.54
CA ASP A 96 23.04 -17.75 -45.82
C ASP A 96 23.08 -18.79 -44.68
N THR A 97 23.43 -18.41 -43.46
CA THR A 97 23.48 -19.28 -42.27
C THR A 97 23.26 -18.49 -40.98
N ALA A 98 22.46 -19.02 -40.05
CA ALA A 98 22.33 -18.51 -38.68
C ALA A 98 22.38 -19.66 -37.66
N THR A 99 22.76 -19.35 -36.42
CA THR A 99 22.74 -20.31 -35.30
C THR A 99 21.85 -19.75 -34.20
N LEU A 100 20.88 -20.54 -33.77
CA LEU A 100 19.80 -20.17 -32.85
C LEU A 100 19.82 -21.13 -31.66
N THR A 101 19.54 -20.63 -30.46
CA THR A 101 19.42 -21.45 -29.24
C THR A 101 18.05 -21.24 -28.65
N VAL A 102 17.39 -22.35 -28.30
CA VAL A 102 16.17 -22.37 -27.48
C VAL A 102 16.58 -22.84 -26.09
N SER A 103 16.36 -21.99 -25.10
CA SER A 103 16.60 -22.26 -23.68
C SER A 103 15.33 -22.75 -22.98
N ASP A 104 15.41 -22.96 -21.66
CA ASP A 104 14.27 -23.25 -20.78
C ASP A 104 13.43 -24.47 -21.23
N LEU A 105 14.08 -25.43 -21.88
CA LEU A 105 13.52 -26.75 -22.16
C LEU A 105 13.54 -27.62 -20.90
N ASN A 106 12.64 -28.60 -20.85
CA ASN A 106 12.67 -29.67 -19.86
C ASN A 106 13.79 -30.67 -20.24
N ASP A 107 14.42 -31.26 -19.24
CA ASP A 107 15.33 -32.39 -19.34
C ASP A 107 14.62 -33.70 -19.70
N ASN A 108 15.37 -34.68 -20.21
CA ASN A 108 14.89 -36.03 -20.57
C ASN A 108 13.60 -36.06 -21.43
N THR A 109 13.36 -35.01 -22.23
CA THR A 109 12.08 -34.74 -22.89
C THR A 109 12.24 -34.74 -24.41
N SER A 110 11.37 -35.47 -25.11
CA SER A 110 11.34 -35.49 -26.58
C SER A 110 10.71 -34.22 -27.14
N TYR A 111 11.35 -33.66 -28.17
CA TYR A 111 10.95 -32.44 -28.86
C TYR A 111 11.02 -32.61 -30.38
N THR A 112 10.18 -31.85 -31.09
CA THR A 112 10.29 -31.60 -32.53
C THR A 112 10.45 -30.10 -32.77
N LEU A 113 11.60 -29.69 -33.30
CA LEU A 113 11.74 -28.40 -33.97
C LEU A 113 10.96 -28.45 -35.29
N VAL A 114 10.14 -27.44 -35.54
CA VAL A 114 9.55 -27.13 -36.85
C VAL A 114 9.98 -25.72 -37.24
N ALA A 115 10.51 -25.55 -38.44
CA ALA A 115 11.00 -24.26 -38.94
C ALA A 115 10.64 -24.05 -40.42
N ILE A 116 10.36 -22.81 -40.81
CA ILE A 116 10.02 -22.44 -42.19
C ILE A 116 10.62 -21.06 -42.52
N LEU A 117 11.07 -20.89 -43.76
CA LEU A 117 11.66 -19.63 -44.25
C LEU A 117 10.65 -18.89 -45.14
N ARG A 118 10.59 -17.56 -45.00
CA ARG A 118 9.87 -16.62 -45.86
C ARG A 118 10.88 -15.73 -46.59
N ALA A 119 10.97 -15.87 -47.90
CA ALA A 119 11.93 -15.12 -48.72
C ALA A 119 11.66 -13.61 -48.71
N LYS A 120 12.73 -12.82 -48.61
CA LYS A 120 12.67 -11.36 -48.44
C LYS A 120 12.31 -10.59 -49.72
N GLU A 121 12.51 -11.21 -50.89
CA GLU A 121 12.30 -10.55 -52.20
C GLU A 121 10.84 -10.63 -52.69
N ASP A 122 10.16 -11.75 -52.45
CA ASP A 122 8.82 -12.02 -52.98
C ASP A 122 7.80 -12.56 -51.96
N GLY A 123 8.24 -12.88 -50.73
CA GLY A 123 7.41 -13.47 -49.67
C GLY A 123 7.15 -14.98 -49.82
N THR A 124 7.78 -15.66 -50.78
CA THR A 124 7.59 -17.11 -51.00
C THR A 124 8.07 -17.91 -49.78
N LEU A 125 7.28 -18.91 -49.38
CA LEU A 125 7.62 -19.82 -48.28
C LEU A 125 8.43 -21.03 -48.75
N SER A 126 9.32 -21.53 -47.89
CA SER A 126 9.94 -22.85 -48.03
C SER A 126 8.96 -23.99 -47.72
N GLU A 127 9.36 -25.22 -48.05
CA GLU A 127 8.82 -26.38 -47.33
C GLU A 127 9.24 -26.33 -45.84
N PRO A 128 8.44 -26.86 -44.89
CA PRO A 128 8.77 -26.83 -43.47
C PRO A 128 9.82 -27.88 -43.10
N ALA A 129 10.97 -27.44 -42.62
CA ALA A 129 12.00 -28.31 -42.06
C ALA A 129 11.59 -28.82 -40.67
N LYS A 130 11.94 -30.07 -40.36
CA LYS A 130 11.68 -30.71 -39.06
C LYS A 130 12.90 -31.46 -38.55
N LEU A 131 13.15 -31.36 -37.25
CA LEU A 131 14.27 -32.02 -36.57
C LEU A 131 13.79 -32.49 -35.20
N GLN A 132 13.92 -33.79 -34.93
CA GLN A 132 13.55 -34.40 -33.66
C GLN A 132 14.79 -34.60 -32.78
N PHE A 133 14.66 -34.33 -31.50
CA PHE A 133 15.70 -34.54 -30.49
C PHE A 133 15.06 -34.87 -29.14
N THR A 134 15.83 -35.43 -28.22
CA THR A 134 15.43 -35.63 -26.82
C THR A 134 16.51 -34.97 -25.97
N THR A 135 16.13 -34.04 -25.09
CA THR A 135 17.10 -33.44 -24.15
C THR A 135 17.70 -34.52 -23.26
N PRO A 136 18.99 -34.45 -22.89
CA PRO A 136 19.54 -35.34 -21.89
C PRO A 136 18.91 -35.07 -20.50
N ASP A 137 19.06 -36.05 -19.63
CA ASP A 137 18.92 -35.90 -18.18
C ASP A 137 19.93 -34.84 -17.65
N ASP A 138 19.54 -34.03 -16.67
CA ASP A 138 20.41 -32.95 -16.14
C ASP A 138 21.60 -33.46 -15.31
N GLY A 139 21.63 -34.75 -14.98
CA GLY A 139 22.68 -35.40 -14.20
C GLY A 139 22.63 -35.08 -12.70
N VAL A 140 21.62 -34.32 -12.26
CA VAL A 140 21.30 -34.03 -10.86
C VAL A 140 20.14 -34.94 -10.46
N GLU A 141 20.24 -35.64 -9.33
CA GLU A 141 19.14 -36.47 -8.82
C GLU A 141 18.03 -35.57 -8.24
N ASN A 142 17.28 -34.90 -9.11
CA ASN A 142 16.18 -34.02 -8.76
C ASN A 142 14.97 -34.87 -8.36
N PRO A 143 14.50 -34.81 -7.11
CA PRO A 143 13.39 -35.65 -6.66
C PRO A 143 12.05 -35.23 -7.28
N ILE A 144 11.97 -34.06 -7.93
CA ILE A 144 10.75 -33.53 -8.53
C ILE A 144 10.61 -34.03 -9.98
N VAL A 145 9.55 -34.79 -10.25
CA VAL A 145 9.19 -35.30 -11.57
C VAL A 145 7.87 -34.68 -12.00
N ILE A 146 7.83 -34.02 -13.17
CA ILE A 146 6.58 -33.56 -13.78
C ILE A 146 5.99 -34.73 -14.58
N ASN A 147 4.74 -35.09 -14.30
CA ASN A 147 4.06 -36.26 -14.88
C ASN A 147 3.12 -35.90 -16.05
N ASP A 148 2.42 -34.76 -15.95
CA ASP A 148 1.50 -34.24 -16.97
C ASP A 148 1.30 -32.72 -16.80
N VAL A 149 1.02 -31.99 -17.88
CA VAL A 149 0.78 -30.53 -17.87
C VAL A 149 -0.32 -30.15 -18.86
N THR A 150 -1.36 -29.49 -18.36
CA THR A 150 -2.42 -28.87 -19.16
C THR A 150 -2.43 -27.34 -18.97
N TYR A 151 -3.28 -26.62 -19.72
CA TYR A 151 -3.39 -25.16 -19.60
C TYR A 151 -3.96 -24.69 -18.24
N SER A 152 -4.44 -25.60 -17.39
CA SER A 152 -4.99 -25.31 -16.06
C SER A 152 -4.69 -26.39 -15.01
N SER A 153 -3.75 -27.30 -15.27
CA SER A 153 -3.28 -28.28 -14.28
C SER A 153 -1.84 -28.72 -14.52
N VAL A 154 -1.15 -29.11 -13.46
CA VAL A 154 0.10 -29.91 -13.52
C VAL A 154 -0.03 -31.07 -12.54
N THR A 155 0.36 -32.27 -12.98
CA THR A 155 0.55 -33.41 -12.06
C THR A 155 2.03 -33.64 -11.88
N PHE A 156 2.51 -33.74 -10.65
CA PHE A 156 3.94 -33.95 -10.34
C PHE A 156 4.15 -34.86 -9.14
N THR A 157 5.30 -35.52 -9.07
CA THR A 157 5.72 -36.38 -7.97
C THR A 157 6.97 -35.81 -7.32
N ILE A 158 7.01 -35.81 -5.99
CA ILE A 158 8.22 -35.43 -5.23
C ILE A 158 8.73 -36.67 -4.50
N ASN A 159 9.95 -37.09 -4.83
CA ASN A 159 10.57 -38.34 -4.38
C ASN A 159 11.48 -38.16 -3.14
N ILE A 160 11.24 -37.15 -2.30
CA ILE A 160 12.06 -36.89 -1.11
C ILE A 160 11.74 -37.94 -0.03
N THR A 161 12.77 -38.63 0.48
CA THR A 161 12.62 -39.57 1.60
C THR A 161 12.66 -38.83 2.93
N GLY A 162 11.49 -38.49 3.47
CA GLY A 162 11.36 -37.89 4.80
C GLY A 162 10.24 -36.86 4.87
N ASP A 163 10.50 -35.80 5.62
CA ASP A 163 9.69 -34.59 5.70
C ASP A 163 10.23 -33.52 4.74
N TYR A 164 9.34 -32.81 4.05
CA TYR A 164 9.69 -31.69 3.19
C TYR A 164 8.57 -30.64 3.14
N LEU A 165 8.92 -29.45 2.68
CA LEU A 165 8.00 -28.41 2.22
C LEU A 165 7.97 -28.43 0.68
N PHE A 166 6.83 -28.12 0.07
CA PHE A 166 6.77 -27.86 -1.38
C PHE A 166 5.98 -26.59 -1.70
N GLN A 167 6.11 -26.08 -2.93
CA GLN A 167 5.29 -24.99 -3.46
C GLN A 167 5.27 -25.02 -4.99
N CYS A 168 4.17 -24.58 -5.60
CA CYS A 168 4.07 -24.28 -7.03
C CYS A 168 3.92 -22.76 -7.20
N ILE A 169 4.90 -22.10 -7.80
CA ILE A 169 4.92 -20.63 -7.92
C ILE A 169 5.25 -20.16 -9.33
N ASP A 170 4.60 -19.07 -9.74
CA ASP A 170 4.77 -18.38 -11.01
C ASP A 170 6.14 -17.70 -11.10
N LYS A 171 6.92 -18.03 -12.15
CA LYS A 171 8.31 -17.56 -12.33
C LYS A 171 8.40 -16.05 -12.44
N ALA A 172 7.55 -15.43 -13.25
CA ALA A 172 7.54 -13.99 -13.46
C ALA A 172 7.17 -13.22 -12.18
N TYR A 173 6.18 -13.71 -11.43
CA TYR A 173 5.83 -13.13 -10.13
C TYR A 173 6.98 -13.23 -9.11
N LEU A 174 7.65 -14.38 -9.03
CA LEU A 174 8.78 -14.60 -8.12
C LEU A 174 9.95 -13.65 -8.44
N GLU A 175 10.31 -13.53 -9.72
CA GLU A 175 11.38 -12.68 -10.21
C GLU A 175 11.05 -11.18 -10.03
N HIS A 176 9.80 -10.75 -10.30
CA HIS A 176 9.35 -9.37 -10.11
C HIS A 176 9.48 -8.90 -8.66
N ASN A 177 9.19 -9.78 -7.69
CA ASN A 177 9.35 -9.49 -6.26
C ASN A 177 10.80 -9.59 -5.77
N GLY A 178 11.77 -9.89 -6.65
CA GLY A 178 13.18 -10.02 -6.30
C GLY A 178 13.49 -11.22 -5.40
N GLN A 179 12.62 -12.23 -5.38
CA GLN A 179 12.76 -13.42 -4.54
C GLN A 179 13.44 -14.56 -5.31
N THR A 180 14.14 -15.42 -4.58
CA THR A 180 14.66 -16.70 -5.10
C THR A 180 13.80 -17.87 -4.64
N PRO A 181 13.81 -19.04 -5.34
CA PRO A 181 13.08 -20.23 -4.90
C PRO A 181 13.37 -20.64 -3.45
N GLU A 182 14.64 -20.56 -3.02
CA GLU A 182 15.09 -20.88 -1.66
C GLU A 182 14.54 -19.90 -0.64
N SER A 183 14.48 -18.60 -0.97
CA SER A 183 13.88 -17.59 -0.10
C SER A 183 12.37 -17.80 0.03
N TYR A 184 11.70 -18.18 -1.06
CA TYR A 184 10.24 -18.33 -1.10
C TYR A 184 9.76 -19.56 -0.34
N ILE A 185 10.40 -20.72 -0.53
CA ILE A 185 10.02 -21.97 0.15
C ILE A 185 10.23 -21.89 1.68
N ASN A 186 11.19 -21.07 2.15
CA ASN A 186 11.39 -20.79 3.57
C ASN A 186 10.25 -19.97 4.22
N THR A 187 9.48 -19.22 3.43
CA THR A 187 8.38 -18.37 3.93
C THR A 187 6.98 -18.87 3.58
N MET A 188 6.84 -19.49 2.41
CA MET A 188 5.57 -19.86 1.78
C MET A 188 5.49 -21.37 1.46
N GLY A 189 6.41 -22.18 1.99
CA GLY A 189 6.39 -23.62 1.81
C GLY A 189 5.19 -24.29 2.48
N ILE A 190 4.60 -25.23 1.75
CA ILE A 190 3.47 -26.06 2.17
C ILE A 190 4.03 -27.35 2.77
N GLY A 191 3.88 -27.52 4.08
CA GLY A 191 4.18 -28.79 4.77
C GLY A 191 3.07 -29.82 4.56
N ILE A 192 3.45 -31.06 4.29
CA ILE A 192 2.52 -32.15 3.99
C ILE A 192 2.23 -33.06 5.20
N PRO A 193 1.00 -33.63 5.33
CA PRO A 193 0.67 -34.52 6.46
C PRO A 193 1.29 -35.93 6.35
N GLU A 194 1.57 -36.39 5.14
CA GLU A 194 2.12 -37.72 4.84
C GLU A 194 3.59 -37.61 4.43
N LYS A 195 4.42 -38.59 4.81
CA LYS A 195 5.88 -38.54 4.60
C LYS A 195 6.34 -39.42 3.44
N GLY A 196 7.45 -39.05 2.81
CA GLY A 196 8.04 -39.80 1.70
C GLY A 196 7.45 -39.42 0.34
N VAL A 197 7.58 -40.32 -0.64
CA VAL A 197 7.17 -40.08 -2.04
C VAL A 197 5.68 -39.78 -2.13
N GLN A 198 5.32 -38.64 -2.72
CA GLN A 198 3.93 -38.22 -2.95
C GLN A 198 3.72 -37.66 -4.36
N THR A 199 2.52 -37.86 -4.88
CA THR A 199 2.07 -37.30 -6.16
C THR A 199 0.96 -36.28 -5.92
N PHE A 200 1.10 -35.12 -6.53
CA PHE A 200 0.21 -33.97 -6.39
C PHE A 200 -0.45 -33.71 -7.74
N GLU A 201 -1.77 -33.57 -7.73
CA GLU A 201 -2.55 -33.00 -8.83
C GLU A 201 -2.81 -31.53 -8.48
N TRP A 202 -2.17 -30.60 -9.20
CA TRP A 202 -2.28 -29.17 -8.95
C TRP A 202 -3.13 -28.51 -10.03
N VAL A 203 -4.31 -28.00 -9.67
CA VAL A 203 -5.35 -27.54 -10.61
C VAL A 203 -5.70 -26.08 -10.31
N ASP A 204 -5.85 -25.25 -11.35
CA ASP A 204 -6.25 -23.85 -11.19
C ASP A 204 -7.62 -23.70 -10.50
N GLY A 205 -7.76 -22.64 -9.70
CA GLY A 205 -8.97 -22.33 -8.93
C GLY A 205 -9.34 -23.34 -7.82
N SER A 206 -8.49 -24.33 -7.57
CA SER A 206 -8.71 -25.36 -6.55
C SER A 206 -8.01 -25.01 -5.22
N LYS A 207 -8.13 -25.87 -4.19
CA LYS A 207 -7.46 -25.69 -2.89
C LYS A 207 -6.68 -26.93 -2.46
N TYR A 208 -5.42 -26.73 -2.05
CA TYR A 208 -4.61 -27.74 -1.36
C TYR A 208 -4.64 -27.44 0.14
N GLY A 209 -5.52 -28.12 0.86
CA GLY A 209 -5.81 -27.80 2.26
C GLY A 209 -6.41 -26.40 2.39
N SER A 210 -5.66 -25.47 2.99
CA SER A 210 -6.03 -24.04 3.09
C SER A 210 -5.53 -23.17 1.93
N TYR A 211 -4.55 -23.65 1.15
CA TYR A 211 -3.87 -22.85 0.13
C TYR A 211 -4.66 -22.85 -1.18
N ASP A 212 -4.86 -21.67 -1.76
CA ASP A 212 -5.42 -21.53 -3.11
C ASP A 212 -4.38 -21.91 -4.17
N MET A 213 -4.86 -22.60 -5.20
CA MET A 213 -4.04 -23.19 -6.25
C MET A 213 -4.26 -22.38 -7.54
N HIS A 214 -3.18 -21.81 -8.07
CA HIS A 214 -3.23 -20.95 -9.24
C HIS A 214 -2.31 -21.48 -10.34
N LEU A 215 -2.84 -21.56 -11.56
CA LEU A 215 -2.08 -21.79 -12.78
C LEU A 215 -2.66 -20.96 -13.91
N ARG A 216 -1.79 -20.24 -14.60
CA ARG A 216 -2.11 -19.52 -15.84
C ARG A 216 -1.68 -20.36 -17.02
N GLU A 217 -2.39 -20.23 -18.14
CA GLU A 217 -1.96 -20.73 -19.44
C GLU A 217 -0.72 -19.99 -19.96
N ASP A 218 0.04 -20.61 -20.87
CA ASP A 218 1.18 -20.01 -21.58
C ASP A 218 2.17 -19.28 -20.63
N SER A 219 2.42 -19.87 -19.47
CA SER A 219 3.13 -19.24 -18.35
C SER A 219 4.10 -20.22 -17.68
N GLU A 220 5.20 -19.69 -17.17
CA GLU A 220 6.29 -20.47 -16.57
C GLU A 220 6.17 -20.52 -15.05
N TYR A 221 6.39 -21.72 -14.51
CA TYR A 221 6.23 -22.05 -13.10
C TYR A 221 7.43 -22.83 -12.59
N TYR A 222 7.70 -22.69 -11.31
CA TYR A 222 8.57 -23.58 -10.55
C TYR A 222 7.75 -24.46 -9.61
N ILE A 223 7.93 -25.77 -9.69
CA ILE A 223 7.74 -26.63 -8.52
C ILE A 223 9.02 -26.52 -7.69
N ILE A 224 8.88 -26.16 -6.42
CA ILE A 224 9.97 -26.05 -5.45
C ILE A 224 9.71 -27.08 -4.35
N ALA A 225 10.73 -27.82 -3.93
CA ALA A 225 10.66 -28.75 -2.80
C ALA A 225 11.90 -28.61 -1.93
N ALA A 226 11.78 -28.69 -0.60
CA ALA A 226 12.90 -28.49 0.31
C ALA A 226 12.81 -29.39 1.55
N ILE A 227 13.92 -30.04 1.91
CA ILE A 227 13.99 -30.95 3.06
C ILE A 227 13.70 -30.16 4.36
N SER A 228 12.82 -30.69 5.23
CA SER A 228 12.34 -29.98 6.42
C SER A 228 12.47 -30.76 7.73
N ASP A 229 12.23 -30.10 8.87
CA ASP A 229 12.19 -30.73 10.19
C ASP A 229 10.82 -31.35 10.56
N GLY A 230 9.93 -31.54 9.58
CA GLY A 230 8.52 -31.87 9.82
C GLY A 230 7.69 -30.68 10.33
N LYS A 231 8.19 -29.45 10.19
CA LYS A 231 7.51 -28.17 10.43
C LYS A 231 7.85 -27.19 9.29
N GLN A 232 7.49 -25.92 9.48
CA GLN A 232 7.78 -24.80 8.56
C GLN A 232 9.26 -24.40 8.44
N ASN A 233 10.23 -25.28 8.74
CA ASN A 233 11.66 -24.95 8.65
C ASN A 233 12.34 -25.81 7.56
N VAL A 234 13.01 -25.16 6.60
CA VAL A 234 13.95 -25.84 5.71
C VAL A 234 15.23 -26.19 6.49
N THR A 235 15.73 -27.41 6.32
CA THR A 235 16.90 -27.94 7.05
C THR A 235 17.95 -28.62 6.17
N GLY A 236 17.66 -28.80 4.87
CA GLY A 236 18.57 -29.37 3.90
C GLY A 236 18.40 -28.74 2.52
N ASP A 237 18.69 -29.52 1.48
CA ASP A 237 18.70 -29.04 0.10
C ASP A 237 17.33 -28.56 -0.39
N VAL A 238 17.38 -27.57 -1.29
CA VAL A 238 16.22 -27.04 -2.04
C VAL A 238 16.35 -27.51 -3.48
N PHE A 239 15.29 -28.14 -3.97
CA PHE A 239 15.15 -28.63 -5.33
C PHE A 239 14.13 -27.75 -6.07
N VAL A 240 14.41 -27.48 -7.33
CA VAL A 240 13.55 -26.67 -8.21
C VAL A 240 13.37 -27.44 -9.52
N LYS A 241 12.15 -27.46 -10.05
CA LYS A 241 11.85 -28.00 -11.37
C LYS A 241 10.98 -26.98 -12.12
N PRO A 242 11.47 -26.38 -13.23
CA PRO A 242 10.63 -25.54 -14.06
C PRO A 242 9.60 -26.39 -14.82
N PHE A 243 8.47 -25.79 -15.16
CA PHE A 243 7.59 -26.25 -16.23
C PHE A 243 6.87 -25.05 -16.85
N ARG A 244 6.33 -25.24 -18.06
CA ARG A 244 5.51 -24.24 -18.75
C ARG A 244 4.15 -24.84 -19.09
N THR A 245 3.08 -24.14 -18.75
CA THR A 245 1.72 -24.53 -19.17
C THR A 245 1.53 -24.27 -20.66
N PRO A 246 0.84 -25.14 -21.40
CA PRO A 246 0.42 -24.83 -22.77
C PRO A 246 -0.61 -23.70 -22.77
N LYS A 247 -0.76 -23.04 -23.92
CA LYS A 247 -1.82 -22.07 -24.18
C LYS A 247 -3.19 -22.77 -24.29
N ARG A 248 -4.28 -22.11 -23.88
CA ARG A 248 -5.64 -22.62 -24.08
C ARG A 248 -6.01 -22.59 -25.59
N PRO A 249 -6.89 -23.47 -26.07
CA PRO A 249 -7.47 -23.34 -27.39
C PRO A 249 -8.20 -21.99 -27.54
N VAL A 250 -7.91 -21.26 -28.62
CA VAL A 250 -8.61 -20.00 -28.93
C VAL A 250 -10.02 -20.30 -29.42
N SER A 251 -10.99 -19.57 -28.88
CA SER A 251 -12.41 -19.61 -29.23
C SER A 251 -12.66 -19.15 -30.66
N GLU A 252 -13.59 -19.82 -31.33
CA GLU A 252 -14.14 -19.40 -32.63
C GLU A 252 -15.45 -18.59 -32.48
N ALA A 253 -15.91 -18.36 -31.24
CA ALA A 253 -17.18 -17.69 -30.95
C ALA A 253 -17.08 -16.17 -31.07
N GLY A 254 -18.03 -15.58 -31.80
CA GLY A 254 -18.14 -14.13 -31.95
C GLY A 254 -18.69 -13.41 -30.72
N MET A 255 -18.23 -12.17 -30.56
CA MET A 255 -18.78 -11.15 -29.66
C MET A 255 -18.83 -9.83 -30.44
N THR A 256 -19.96 -9.15 -30.41
CA THR A 256 -20.05 -7.74 -30.86
C THR A 256 -19.96 -6.83 -29.66
N ILE A 257 -19.06 -5.85 -29.70
CA ILE A 257 -18.86 -4.83 -28.66
C ILE A 257 -19.00 -3.45 -29.30
N GLU A 258 -19.77 -2.57 -28.68
CA GLU A 258 -19.96 -1.19 -29.12
C GLU A 258 -19.72 -0.23 -27.93
N LEU A 259 -18.70 0.62 -28.04
CA LEU A 259 -18.41 1.67 -27.07
C LEU A 259 -19.17 2.95 -27.45
N LYS A 260 -20.05 3.40 -26.56
CA LYS A 260 -21.02 4.48 -26.76
C LYS A 260 -20.79 5.59 -25.74
N ASN A 261 -21.02 6.84 -26.15
CA ASN A 261 -21.08 8.01 -25.28
C ASN A 261 -19.88 8.18 -24.31
N PRO A 262 -18.61 8.17 -24.77
CA PRO A 262 -17.47 8.49 -23.90
C PRO A 262 -17.64 9.89 -23.29
N THR A 263 -17.56 9.97 -21.97
CA THR A 263 -17.55 11.22 -21.21
C THR A 263 -16.15 11.45 -20.62
N SER A 264 -16.02 12.41 -19.70
CA SER A 264 -14.83 12.63 -18.90
C SER A 264 -14.63 11.58 -17.80
N HIS A 265 -15.69 10.87 -17.40
CA HIS A 265 -15.69 9.97 -16.23
C HIS A 265 -16.40 8.62 -16.49
N SER A 266 -16.89 8.37 -17.71
CA SER A 266 -17.66 7.17 -18.02
C SER A 266 -17.69 6.78 -19.50
N ILE A 267 -18.08 5.53 -19.76
CA ILE A 267 -18.33 4.96 -21.10
C ILE A 267 -19.52 3.99 -21.03
N THR A 268 -20.46 4.06 -21.98
CA THR A 268 -21.49 3.03 -22.13
C THR A 268 -20.95 1.90 -23.00
N ILE A 269 -21.04 0.67 -22.53
CA ILE A 269 -20.52 -0.53 -23.20
C ILE A 269 -21.70 -1.44 -23.52
N ALA A 270 -21.96 -1.64 -24.82
CA ALA A 270 -22.92 -2.62 -25.30
C ALA A 270 -22.19 -3.88 -25.79
N THR A 271 -22.74 -5.06 -25.48
CA THR A 271 -22.14 -6.37 -25.73
C THR A 271 -23.21 -7.35 -26.21
N THR A 272 -22.91 -8.11 -27.26
CA THR A 272 -23.80 -9.13 -27.83
C THR A 272 -23.00 -10.39 -28.16
N PRO A 273 -23.06 -11.43 -27.30
CA PRO A 273 -22.41 -12.72 -27.55
C PRO A 273 -23.16 -13.54 -28.62
N GLU A 274 -22.42 -14.36 -29.35
CA GLU A 274 -23.00 -15.49 -30.10
C GLU A 274 -23.48 -16.61 -29.15
N SER A 275 -24.38 -17.46 -29.63
CA SER A 275 -24.97 -18.57 -28.85
C SER A 275 -24.00 -19.72 -28.51
N SER A 276 -22.74 -19.60 -28.91
CA SER A 276 -21.61 -20.49 -28.57
C SER A 276 -20.86 -20.03 -27.32
N VAL A 277 -20.98 -18.75 -26.94
CA VAL A 277 -20.41 -18.19 -25.71
C VAL A 277 -21.25 -18.67 -24.51
N VAL A 278 -20.58 -19.17 -23.47
CA VAL A 278 -21.23 -19.59 -22.21
C VAL A 278 -21.25 -18.44 -21.21
N GLU A 279 -20.11 -17.76 -21.08
CA GLU A 279 -19.92 -16.63 -20.19
C GLU A 279 -18.82 -15.72 -20.72
N TYR A 280 -18.86 -14.46 -20.29
CA TYR A 280 -17.85 -13.47 -20.58
C TYR A 280 -17.74 -12.44 -19.45
N TYR A 281 -16.64 -11.71 -19.47
CA TYR A 281 -16.25 -10.73 -18.47
C TYR A 281 -15.89 -9.42 -19.18
N VAL A 282 -16.31 -8.29 -18.62
CA VAL A 282 -15.96 -6.94 -19.11
C VAL A 282 -15.19 -6.21 -18.01
N TRP A 283 -14.05 -5.63 -18.36
CA TRP A 283 -13.24 -4.82 -17.46
C TRP A 283 -12.71 -3.57 -18.18
N VAL A 284 -12.70 -2.42 -17.51
CA VAL A 284 -12.13 -1.16 -18.03
C VAL A 284 -11.01 -0.70 -17.12
N GLU A 285 -9.83 -0.50 -17.71
CA GLU A 285 -8.61 -0.13 -16.99
C GLU A 285 -7.70 0.71 -17.90
N THR A 286 -6.91 1.59 -17.29
CA THR A 286 -5.99 2.51 -17.99
C THR A 286 -4.94 1.73 -18.78
N LYS A 287 -4.48 2.27 -19.91
CA LYS A 287 -3.44 1.60 -20.72
C LYS A 287 -2.16 1.32 -19.90
N ALA A 288 -1.73 2.29 -19.10
CA ALA A 288 -0.55 2.18 -18.24
C ALA A 288 -0.66 1.06 -17.20
N ASN A 289 -1.81 0.88 -16.56
CA ASN A 289 -2.01 -0.23 -15.62
C ASN A 289 -2.04 -1.58 -16.35
N ILE A 290 -2.67 -1.69 -17.53
CA ILE A 290 -2.64 -2.91 -18.34
C ILE A 290 -1.20 -3.27 -18.76
N GLU A 291 -0.41 -2.31 -19.22
CA GLU A 291 1.01 -2.50 -19.55
C GLU A 291 1.84 -2.93 -18.33
N TYR A 292 1.56 -2.35 -17.15
CA TYR A 292 2.16 -2.75 -15.88
C TYR A 292 1.78 -4.19 -15.49
N TYR A 293 0.50 -4.57 -15.54
CA TYR A 293 0.07 -5.93 -15.20
C TYR A 293 0.66 -7.00 -16.13
N VAL A 294 0.74 -6.72 -17.44
CA VAL A 294 1.43 -7.61 -18.40
C VAL A 294 2.92 -7.74 -18.07
N THR A 295 3.56 -6.66 -17.60
CA THR A 295 4.96 -6.69 -17.16
C THR A 295 5.16 -7.50 -15.87
N VAL A 296 4.26 -7.36 -14.87
CA VAL A 296 4.30 -8.12 -13.61
C VAL A 296 4.04 -9.61 -13.84
N GLY A 297 3.09 -9.94 -14.70
CA GLY A 297 2.73 -11.33 -15.03
C GLY A 297 3.54 -11.96 -16.17
N GLY A 298 4.47 -11.23 -16.78
CA GLY A 298 5.28 -11.68 -17.92
C GLY A 298 4.52 -11.99 -19.23
N SER A 299 3.19 -11.93 -19.25
CA SER A 299 2.35 -12.32 -20.39
C SER A 299 0.95 -11.70 -20.32
N GLU A 300 0.26 -11.58 -21.46
CA GLU A 300 -1.16 -11.15 -21.47
C GLU A 300 -2.11 -12.15 -20.80
N SER A 301 -1.73 -13.42 -20.58
CA SER A 301 -2.59 -14.38 -19.86
C SER A 301 -2.75 -14.03 -18.37
N PHE A 302 -1.91 -13.15 -17.82
CA PHE A 302 -2.16 -12.56 -16.49
C PHE A 302 -3.45 -11.73 -16.45
N LEU A 303 -3.79 -11.05 -17.55
CA LEU A 303 -5.04 -10.29 -17.67
C LEU A 303 -6.26 -11.21 -17.60
N ASN A 304 -6.19 -12.41 -18.17
CA ASN A 304 -7.27 -13.41 -18.09
C ASN A 304 -7.59 -13.77 -16.63
N SER A 305 -6.57 -13.88 -15.77
CA SER A 305 -6.74 -14.13 -14.33
C SER A 305 -7.24 -12.91 -13.55
N LEU A 306 -6.77 -11.70 -13.87
CA LEU A 306 -7.25 -10.47 -13.24
C LEU A 306 -8.72 -10.20 -13.58
N ILE A 307 -9.10 -10.30 -14.85
CA ILE A 307 -10.46 -10.04 -15.34
C ILE A 307 -11.48 -10.99 -14.68
N LYS A 308 -11.12 -12.26 -14.44
CA LYS A 308 -11.98 -13.25 -13.75
C LYS A 308 -12.10 -13.02 -12.24
N ASN A 309 -11.20 -12.24 -11.64
CA ASN A 309 -11.19 -12.05 -10.19
C ASN A 309 -12.38 -11.19 -9.76
N ALA A 310 -13.24 -11.72 -8.89
CA ALA A 310 -14.41 -11.00 -8.37
C ALA A 310 -14.06 -9.66 -7.68
N ASN A 311 -12.83 -9.50 -7.20
CA ASN A 311 -12.34 -8.26 -6.59
C ASN A 311 -11.85 -7.21 -7.59
N ALA A 312 -11.71 -7.53 -8.88
CA ALA A 312 -11.24 -6.59 -9.91
C ALA A 312 -12.32 -5.59 -10.40
N GLY A 313 -13.57 -5.76 -9.96
CA GLY A 313 -14.71 -4.93 -10.38
C GLY A 313 -15.29 -5.28 -11.76
N SER A 314 -14.76 -6.31 -12.43
CA SER A 314 -15.25 -6.82 -13.71
C SER A 314 -16.72 -7.19 -13.68
N TRP A 315 -17.44 -6.92 -14.78
CA TRP A 315 -18.81 -7.40 -14.95
C TRP A 315 -18.78 -8.85 -15.45
N HIS A 316 -19.35 -9.79 -14.68
CA HIS A 316 -19.56 -11.18 -15.11
C HIS A 316 -20.93 -11.33 -15.77
N LEU A 317 -20.96 -11.85 -17.00
CA LEU A 317 -22.13 -11.79 -17.88
C LEU A 317 -22.30 -13.08 -18.70
N THR A 318 -23.55 -13.46 -18.99
CA THR A 318 -23.90 -14.68 -19.75
C THR A 318 -24.90 -14.43 -20.88
N GLN A 319 -25.31 -13.17 -21.08
CA GLN A 319 -26.28 -12.73 -22.09
C GLN A 319 -25.87 -11.35 -22.62
N ALA A 320 -26.51 -10.85 -23.69
CA ALA A 320 -26.28 -9.49 -24.18
C ALA A 320 -26.57 -8.43 -23.11
N ASN A 321 -25.73 -7.41 -23.02
CA ASN A 321 -25.75 -6.41 -21.95
C ASN A 321 -25.38 -5.01 -22.49
N GLU A 322 -26.05 -3.97 -21.98
CA GLU A 322 -25.69 -2.57 -22.22
C GLU A 322 -25.75 -1.81 -20.90
N GLN A 323 -24.59 -1.38 -20.39
CA GLN A 323 -24.42 -0.67 -19.11
C GLN A 323 -23.34 0.40 -19.23
N THR A 324 -23.31 1.34 -18.29
CA THR A 324 -22.28 2.39 -18.22
C THR A 324 -21.24 2.05 -17.16
N TRP A 325 -19.97 2.07 -17.56
CA TRP A 325 -18.82 2.04 -16.66
C TRP A 325 -18.53 3.46 -16.19
N GLU A 326 -18.53 3.68 -14.88
CA GLU A 326 -18.38 4.98 -14.22
C GLU A 326 -17.01 5.07 -13.49
N GLY A 327 -16.66 6.28 -13.01
CA GLY A 327 -15.47 6.50 -12.18
C GLY A 327 -14.13 6.55 -12.94
N LEU A 328 -14.17 6.76 -14.26
CA LEU A 328 -12.97 6.95 -15.07
C LEU A 328 -12.30 8.31 -14.80
N THR A 329 -11.00 8.40 -15.10
CA THR A 329 -10.24 9.65 -15.02
C THR A 329 -10.37 10.44 -16.33
N PRO A 330 -10.57 11.78 -16.30
CA PRO A 330 -10.61 12.60 -17.50
C PRO A 330 -9.30 12.63 -18.30
N ASP A 331 -9.42 12.88 -19.61
CA ASP A 331 -8.31 12.96 -20.59
C ASP A 331 -7.28 11.80 -20.49
N THR A 332 -7.78 10.57 -20.30
CA THR A 332 -6.97 9.38 -20.01
C THR A 332 -7.30 8.26 -21.00
N ASP A 333 -6.27 7.53 -21.44
CA ASP A 333 -6.41 6.40 -22.37
C ASP A 333 -6.73 5.10 -21.61
N TYR A 334 -7.74 4.37 -22.11
CA TYR A 334 -8.28 3.16 -21.51
C TYR A 334 -8.31 2.00 -22.50
N TYR A 335 -8.24 0.79 -21.96
CA TYR A 335 -8.70 -0.43 -22.62
C TYR A 335 -10.04 -0.85 -22.02
N CYS A 336 -11.02 -1.11 -22.89
CA CYS A 336 -12.11 -2.02 -22.59
C CYS A 336 -11.63 -3.43 -22.96
N LEU A 337 -11.46 -4.28 -21.96
CA LEU A 337 -11.10 -5.69 -22.11
C LEU A 337 -12.35 -6.55 -21.97
N VAL A 338 -12.61 -7.40 -22.96
CA VAL A 338 -13.72 -8.36 -22.94
C VAL A 338 -13.16 -9.75 -23.13
N TYR A 339 -13.25 -10.57 -22.09
CA TYR A 339 -12.76 -11.94 -22.08
C TYR A 339 -13.95 -12.90 -22.11
N LEU A 340 -14.03 -13.79 -23.11
CA LEU A 340 -15.13 -14.74 -23.29
C LEU A 340 -14.66 -16.20 -23.25
N MET A 341 -15.57 -17.11 -22.87
CA MET A 341 -15.35 -18.57 -22.94
C MET A 341 -16.49 -19.26 -23.70
N ASP A 342 -16.13 -20.19 -24.59
CA ASP A 342 -17.08 -20.95 -25.41
C ASP A 342 -17.52 -22.29 -24.77
N ASN A 343 -18.54 -22.90 -25.38
CA ASN A 343 -19.10 -24.18 -24.92
C ASN A 343 -18.18 -25.41 -25.11
N LYS A 344 -16.94 -25.22 -25.57
CA LYS A 344 -15.87 -26.24 -25.61
C LYS A 344 -14.80 -26.00 -24.52
N GLY A 345 -14.85 -24.87 -23.80
CA GLY A 345 -13.82 -24.44 -22.84
C GLY A 345 -12.66 -23.64 -23.45
N SER A 346 -12.81 -23.23 -24.71
CA SER A 346 -11.90 -22.34 -25.46
C SER A 346 -12.18 -20.88 -25.07
N ASP A 347 -11.21 -19.96 -25.24
CA ASP A 347 -11.39 -18.56 -24.85
C ASP A 347 -10.90 -17.53 -25.86
N MET A 348 -11.27 -16.26 -25.64
CA MET A 348 -10.72 -15.13 -26.39
C MET A 348 -10.78 -13.86 -25.54
N MET A 349 -9.71 -13.06 -25.57
CA MET A 349 -9.74 -11.67 -25.12
C MET A 349 -9.84 -10.73 -26.33
N GLN A 350 -10.79 -9.80 -26.28
CA GLN A 350 -10.87 -8.64 -27.18
C GLN A 350 -10.48 -7.38 -26.39
N LYS A 351 -9.68 -6.52 -27.03
CA LYS A 351 -9.03 -5.36 -26.41
C LYS A 351 -9.31 -4.12 -27.25
N ILE A 352 -10.21 -3.26 -26.78
CA ILE A 352 -10.70 -2.09 -27.51
C ILE A 352 -10.20 -0.81 -26.83
N GLU A 353 -9.55 0.05 -27.60
CA GLU A 353 -9.03 1.32 -27.10
C GLU A 353 -10.12 2.40 -27.08
N PHE A 354 -10.12 3.24 -26.05
CA PHE A 354 -10.80 4.53 -26.07
C PHE A 354 -10.07 5.54 -25.17
N ARG A 355 -10.50 6.81 -25.24
CA ARG A 355 -10.01 7.89 -24.37
C ARG A 355 -11.23 8.61 -23.78
N THR A 356 -11.17 8.96 -22.50
CA THR A 356 -12.15 9.87 -21.88
C THR A 356 -11.97 11.30 -22.40
N SER A 357 -13.03 12.10 -22.38
CA SER A 357 -12.89 13.53 -22.70
C SER A 357 -12.12 14.28 -21.60
N GLY A 358 -11.60 15.45 -21.92
CA GLY A 358 -11.12 16.40 -20.90
C GLY A 358 -12.24 16.83 -19.95
N LYS A 359 -11.85 17.49 -18.85
CA LYS A 359 -12.77 18.01 -17.83
C LYS A 359 -13.75 19.03 -18.42
N THR A 360 -15.01 18.94 -18.03
CA THR A 360 -16.15 19.74 -18.54
C THR A 360 -16.93 20.47 -17.43
N LEU A 361 -16.74 20.07 -16.18
CA LEU A 361 -17.42 20.64 -15.01
C LEU A 361 -16.56 21.73 -14.35
N ASP A 362 -17.21 22.81 -13.91
CA ASP A 362 -16.59 23.79 -13.01
C ASP A 362 -16.10 23.12 -11.70
N ALA A 363 -15.18 23.78 -11.00
CA ALA A 363 -14.79 23.40 -9.65
C ALA A 363 -16.02 23.43 -8.69
N PRO A 364 -16.20 22.43 -7.80
CA PRO A 364 -17.38 22.30 -6.97
C PRO A 364 -17.53 23.49 -6.02
N LYS A 365 -18.73 24.06 -5.94
CA LYS A 365 -19.01 25.16 -5.01
C LYS A 365 -19.36 24.59 -3.64
N GLY A 366 -18.65 25.04 -2.61
CA GLY A 366 -18.88 24.63 -1.24
C GLY A 366 -19.22 25.80 -0.33
N GLU A 367 -20.14 25.55 0.60
CA GLU A 367 -20.51 26.43 1.70
C GLU A 367 -19.94 25.82 3.00
N ILE A 368 -19.32 26.66 3.83
CA ILE A 368 -18.68 26.27 5.08
C ILE A 368 -18.93 27.29 6.18
N SER A 369 -19.21 26.82 7.40
CA SER A 369 -19.20 27.65 8.62
C SER A 369 -18.71 26.85 9.82
N VAL A 370 -17.94 27.47 10.70
CA VAL A 370 -17.55 26.91 12.00
C VAL A 370 -18.27 27.66 13.11
N THR A 371 -19.07 26.97 13.92
CA THR A 371 -19.99 27.59 14.90
C THR A 371 -19.97 26.87 16.24
N PRO A 372 -19.98 27.56 17.40
CA PRO A 372 -20.17 26.93 18.71
C PRO A 372 -21.43 26.06 18.77
N ALA A 373 -21.29 24.84 19.31
CA ALA A 373 -22.42 23.95 19.52
C ALA A 373 -23.35 24.46 20.63
N ALA A 374 -24.60 24.01 20.63
CA ALA A 374 -25.56 24.37 21.67
C ALA A 374 -25.20 23.78 23.06
N GLU A 375 -24.63 22.58 23.06
CA GLU A 375 -24.09 21.91 24.24
C GLU A 375 -22.57 22.14 24.32
N ASN A 376 -22.06 22.42 25.52
CA ASN A 376 -20.65 22.73 25.79
C ASN A 376 -19.97 23.71 24.79
N PRO A 377 -20.58 24.86 24.40
CA PRO A 377 -20.05 25.76 23.37
C PRO A 377 -18.57 26.18 23.58
N HIS A 378 -18.15 26.29 24.83
CA HIS A 378 -16.79 26.65 25.24
C HIS A 378 -15.74 25.53 25.00
N LYS A 379 -16.15 24.36 24.49
CA LYS A 379 -15.28 23.23 24.10
C LYS A 379 -15.72 22.51 22.82
N THR A 380 -16.77 22.97 22.15
CA THR A 380 -17.34 22.25 21.00
C THR A 380 -17.68 23.19 19.85
N LEU A 381 -17.06 22.95 18.69
CA LEU A 381 -17.34 23.65 17.43
C LEU A 381 -17.91 22.67 16.40
N ASN A 382 -19.00 23.08 15.76
CA ASN A 382 -19.60 22.37 14.64
C ASN A 382 -19.07 22.96 13.32
N ILE A 383 -18.49 22.13 12.46
CA ILE A 383 -18.13 22.49 11.08
C ILE A 383 -19.30 22.08 10.18
N ASN A 384 -20.08 23.06 9.71
CA ASN A 384 -21.22 22.82 8.84
C ASN A 384 -20.76 22.95 7.38
N LEU A 385 -21.02 21.93 6.56
CA LEU A 385 -20.54 21.79 5.18
C LEU A 385 -21.70 21.46 4.23
N TYR A 386 -21.77 22.15 3.10
CA TYR A 386 -22.66 21.80 1.98
C TYR A 386 -21.95 21.97 0.64
N SER A 387 -22.03 20.98 -0.25
CA SER A 387 -21.60 21.11 -1.64
C SER A 387 -22.29 20.06 -2.52
N LYS A 388 -23.29 20.52 -3.29
CA LYS A 388 -24.15 19.70 -4.17
C LYS A 388 -23.37 18.77 -5.11
N ASP A 389 -22.20 19.20 -5.58
CA ASP A 389 -21.45 18.53 -6.64
C ASP A 389 -20.22 17.77 -6.10
N ALA A 390 -20.15 17.56 -4.78
CA ALA A 390 -19.07 16.83 -4.11
C ALA A 390 -19.13 15.31 -4.30
N THR A 391 -17.95 14.70 -4.36
CA THR A 391 -17.72 13.24 -4.48
C THR A 391 -16.54 12.74 -3.64
N SER A 392 -15.57 13.61 -3.32
CA SER A 392 -14.60 13.44 -2.22
C SER A 392 -14.53 14.76 -1.45
N VAL A 393 -14.33 14.67 -0.13
CA VAL A 393 -14.19 15.81 0.78
C VAL A 393 -13.12 15.48 1.81
N LYS A 394 -12.16 16.39 2.02
CA LYS A 394 -11.19 16.31 3.12
C LYS A 394 -11.32 17.52 4.04
N VAL A 395 -11.30 17.27 5.36
CA VAL A 395 -11.41 18.31 6.39
C VAL A 395 -10.16 18.26 7.27
N ALA A 396 -9.33 19.29 7.19
CA ALA A 396 -8.31 19.58 8.21
C ALA A 396 -8.89 20.61 9.19
N PHE A 397 -8.73 20.38 10.49
CA PHE A 397 -9.25 21.27 11.53
C PHE A 397 -8.25 21.34 12.69
N ASN A 398 -7.76 22.54 13.00
CA ASN A 398 -6.87 22.79 14.13
C ASN A 398 -6.95 24.27 14.57
N THR A 399 -6.19 24.68 15.60
CA THR A 399 -6.14 26.08 16.03
C THR A 399 -5.67 26.99 14.89
N ALA A 400 -6.12 28.25 14.90
CA ALA A 400 -5.70 29.25 13.91
C ALA A 400 -4.18 29.46 13.88
N ALA A 401 -3.51 29.31 15.04
CA ALA A 401 -2.05 29.41 15.17
C ALA A 401 -1.34 28.25 14.48
N ASP A 402 -1.79 27.01 14.68
CA ASP A 402 -1.14 25.82 14.11
C ASP A 402 -1.33 25.74 12.59
N ILE A 403 -2.52 26.12 12.10
CA ILE A 403 -2.79 26.30 10.66
C ILE A 403 -1.92 27.42 10.07
N GLN A 404 -1.75 28.54 10.78
CA GLN A 404 -0.88 29.61 10.32
C GLN A 404 0.61 29.24 10.40
N GLU A 405 1.04 28.39 11.33
CA GLU A 405 2.39 27.83 11.31
C GLU A 405 2.64 27.00 10.05
N GLN A 406 1.69 26.15 9.62
CA GLN A 406 1.84 25.39 8.38
C GLN A 406 2.01 26.33 7.18
N ARG A 407 1.22 27.41 7.10
CA ARG A 407 1.35 28.45 6.07
C ARG A 407 2.68 29.19 6.13
N ASN A 408 3.24 29.41 7.32
CA ASN A 408 4.57 29.99 7.51
C ASN A 408 5.72 29.03 7.09
N GLN A 409 5.42 27.75 6.87
CA GLN A 409 6.32 26.74 6.29
C GLN A 409 6.09 26.55 4.77
N ASP A 410 5.61 27.61 4.08
CA ASP A 410 5.28 27.66 2.64
C ASP A 410 4.20 26.64 2.17
N LYS A 411 3.45 26.00 3.08
CA LYS A 411 2.35 25.09 2.73
C LYS A 411 1.11 25.88 2.34
N THR A 412 0.48 25.52 1.22
CA THR A 412 -0.81 26.08 0.81
C THR A 412 -1.97 25.48 1.60
N ASP A 413 -3.16 26.08 1.53
CA ASP A 413 -4.37 25.47 2.12
C ASP A 413 -4.74 24.14 1.43
N GLU A 414 -4.34 23.94 0.17
CA GLU A 414 -4.42 22.64 -0.54
C GLU A 414 -3.47 21.62 0.10
N ASP A 415 -2.21 21.99 0.38
CA ASP A 415 -1.27 21.14 1.10
C ASP A 415 -1.78 20.76 2.50
N ILE A 416 -2.39 21.71 3.21
CA ILE A 416 -2.92 21.48 4.55
C ILE A 416 -4.10 20.50 4.52
N ALA A 417 -5.07 20.67 3.60
CA ALA A 417 -6.17 19.73 3.42
C ALA A 417 -5.69 18.36 2.91
N ARG A 418 -4.62 18.31 2.12
CA ARG A 418 -4.03 17.08 1.56
C ARG A 418 -3.24 16.26 2.59
N LEU A 419 -2.45 16.93 3.44
CA LEU A 419 -1.52 16.29 4.39
C LEU A 419 -2.14 16.04 5.77
N TYR A 420 -3.03 16.93 6.23
CA TYR A 420 -3.61 16.88 7.58
C TYR A 420 -5.13 16.71 7.57
N GLY A 421 -5.77 16.66 6.39
CA GLY A 421 -7.21 16.53 6.26
C GLY A 421 -7.69 15.08 6.32
N ILE A 422 -8.70 14.83 7.16
CA ILE A 422 -9.40 13.55 7.25
C ILE A 422 -10.37 13.45 6.07
N GLU A 423 -10.32 12.34 5.33
CA GLU A 423 -11.26 12.04 4.24
C GLU A 423 -12.62 11.61 4.81
N LEU A 424 -13.69 12.24 4.33
CA LEU A 424 -15.05 11.88 4.72
C LEU A 424 -15.49 10.59 4.04
N ASN A 425 -16.22 9.73 4.76
CA ASN A 425 -16.75 8.49 4.21
C ASN A 425 -17.92 8.73 3.24
N ALA A 426 -18.34 7.69 2.51
CA ALA A 426 -19.38 7.81 1.49
C ALA A 426 -20.73 8.34 2.00
N GLU A 427 -21.15 7.98 3.23
CA GLU A 427 -22.38 8.49 3.86
C GLU A 427 -22.24 9.97 4.25
N GLN A 428 -21.06 10.37 4.74
CA GLN A 428 -20.76 11.77 5.06
C GLN A 428 -20.70 12.64 3.79
N VAL A 429 -20.10 12.15 2.70
CA VAL A 429 -20.11 12.85 1.39
C VAL A 429 -21.54 12.93 0.83
N GLU A 430 -22.36 11.89 0.99
CA GLU A 430 -23.79 11.93 0.63
C GLU A 430 -24.54 13.01 1.41
N ALA A 431 -24.30 13.13 2.72
CA ALA A 431 -24.87 14.20 3.54
C ALA A 431 -24.40 15.59 3.08
N VAL A 432 -23.10 15.80 2.82
CA VAL A 432 -22.55 17.07 2.32
C VAL A 432 -23.24 17.51 1.02
N ARG A 433 -23.55 16.59 0.11
CA ARG A 433 -24.16 16.95 -1.19
C ARG A 433 -25.69 17.02 -1.20
N THR A 434 -26.38 16.37 -0.25
CA THR A 434 -27.85 16.32 -0.19
C THR A 434 -28.46 17.25 0.85
N THR A 435 -28.15 17.05 2.14
CA THR A 435 -28.76 17.76 3.29
C THR A 435 -27.88 18.87 3.87
N GLY A 436 -26.59 18.85 3.53
CA GLY A 436 -25.54 19.41 4.37
C GLY A 436 -25.16 18.43 5.49
N LEU A 437 -23.91 18.53 5.95
CA LEU A 437 -23.34 17.77 7.07
C LEU A 437 -22.89 18.74 8.16
N SER A 438 -22.98 18.34 9.43
CA SER A 438 -22.40 19.05 10.57
C SER A 438 -21.44 18.11 11.30
N LEU A 439 -20.15 18.44 11.29
CA LEU A 439 -19.10 17.69 11.99
C LEU A 439 -18.89 18.31 13.38
N ILE A 440 -19.25 17.57 14.42
CA ILE A 440 -19.06 17.99 15.81
C ILE A 440 -17.59 17.74 16.18
N ASN A 441 -16.89 18.80 16.57
CA ASN A 441 -15.52 18.74 17.09
C ASN A 441 -15.59 19.13 18.57
N GLU A 442 -15.62 18.13 19.44
CA GLU A 442 -15.62 18.28 20.89
C GLU A 442 -14.18 18.41 21.43
N GLU A 443 -14.04 18.53 22.76
CA GLU A 443 -12.74 18.56 23.43
C GLU A 443 -11.81 19.63 22.84
N LEU A 444 -12.34 20.84 22.67
CA LEU A 444 -11.58 22.03 22.28
C LEU A 444 -11.23 22.89 23.50
N TRP A 445 -10.18 23.69 23.35
CA TRP A 445 -9.86 24.77 24.29
C TRP A 445 -10.90 25.89 24.26
N PRO A 446 -11.31 26.48 25.40
CA PRO A 446 -12.13 27.69 25.44
C PRO A 446 -11.35 28.93 25.00
N ASP A 447 -12.08 29.99 24.64
CA ASP A 447 -11.52 31.31 24.26
C ASP A 447 -10.47 31.25 23.12
N THR A 448 -10.54 30.20 22.28
CA THR A 448 -9.55 29.84 21.26
C THR A 448 -10.18 29.82 19.86
N GLU A 449 -9.46 30.33 18.86
CA GLU A 449 -9.87 30.31 17.46
C GLU A 449 -9.32 29.07 16.72
N TYR A 450 -10.17 28.44 15.92
CA TYR A 450 -9.87 27.27 15.09
C TYR A 450 -10.21 27.59 13.64
N ILE A 451 -9.50 26.96 12.70
CA ILE A 451 -9.76 27.05 11.26
C ILE A 451 -10.03 25.66 10.71
N ALA A 452 -11.18 25.51 10.05
CA ALA A 452 -11.45 24.40 9.16
C ALA A 452 -10.95 24.74 7.75
N VAL A 453 -10.06 23.90 7.21
CA VAL A 453 -9.53 23.96 5.84
C VAL A 453 -10.05 22.74 5.10
N VAL A 454 -10.86 22.95 4.06
CA VAL A 454 -11.64 21.87 3.42
C VAL A 454 -11.37 21.81 1.93
N SER A 455 -10.93 20.65 1.46
CA SER A 455 -10.86 20.29 0.03
C SER A 455 -12.19 19.62 -0.37
N ILE A 456 -12.75 20.02 -1.50
CA ILE A 456 -13.94 19.41 -2.09
C ILE A 456 -13.66 19.08 -3.56
N LYS A 457 -13.94 17.85 -3.98
CA LYS A 457 -13.73 17.37 -5.36
C LYS A 457 -15.00 16.83 -6.00
N ASN A 458 -15.24 17.19 -7.25
CA ASN A 458 -16.33 16.62 -8.06
C ASN A 458 -15.88 15.34 -8.78
N ILE A 459 -16.79 14.71 -9.54
CA ILE A 459 -16.53 13.42 -10.22
C ILE A 459 -15.35 13.47 -11.21
N GLU A 460 -15.09 14.63 -11.82
CA GLU A 460 -13.94 14.86 -12.72
C GLU A 460 -12.65 15.20 -11.98
N GLN A 461 -12.64 15.17 -10.64
CA GLN A 461 -11.53 15.62 -9.81
C GLN A 461 -11.13 17.09 -10.08
N THR A 462 -12.09 17.98 -10.37
CA THR A 462 -11.85 19.42 -10.17
C THR A 462 -12.07 19.75 -8.70
N GLU A 463 -11.28 20.69 -8.17
CA GLU A 463 -11.09 20.88 -6.74
C GLU A 463 -11.30 22.34 -6.34
N THR A 464 -11.95 22.53 -5.19
CA THR A 464 -12.06 23.82 -4.52
C THR A 464 -11.58 23.66 -3.09
N ILE A 465 -10.70 24.56 -2.65
CA ILE A 465 -10.32 24.71 -1.24
C ILE A 465 -11.15 25.85 -0.63
N ILE A 466 -11.82 25.58 0.49
CA ILE A 466 -12.57 26.58 1.26
C ILE A 466 -12.13 26.57 2.72
N CYS A 467 -12.06 27.74 3.33
CA CYS A 467 -11.64 27.91 4.72
C CYS A 467 -12.68 28.68 5.54
N SER A 468 -12.84 28.32 6.80
CA SER A 468 -13.71 29.03 7.75
C SER A 468 -13.13 28.98 9.15
N ALA A 469 -13.19 30.10 9.85
CA ALA A 469 -12.74 30.23 11.24
C ALA A 469 -13.92 30.21 12.20
N GLY A 470 -13.72 29.69 13.41
CA GLY A 470 -14.68 29.73 14.49
C GLY A 470 -13.99 29.75 15.85
N THR A 471 -14.56 30.51 16.79
CA THR A 471 -13.99 30.71 18.13
C THR A 471 -14.88 30.05 19.17
N THR A 472 -14.31 29.20 20.03
CA THR A 472 -14.99 28.74 21.25
C THR A 472 -15.16 29.92 22.22
N PRO A 473 -16.34 30.16 22.82
CA PRO A 473 -16.47 31.16 23.88
C PRO A 473 -15.64 30.82 25.12
N LYS A 474 -15.30 31.82 25.94
CA LYS A 474 -14.67 31.62 27.24
C LYS A 474 -15.54 30.76 28.17
N LYS A 475 -14.92 29.82 28.91
CA LYS A 475 -15.59 29.01 29.95
C LYS A 475 -16.13 29.94 31.05
N ALA A 476 -17.42 29.82 31.37
CA ALA A 476 -18.04 30.62 32.42
C ALA A 476 -17.30 30.49 33.76
N LEU A 477 -17.14 31.60 34.48
CA LEU A 477 -16.45 31.61 35.77
C LEU A 477 -17.31 30.97 36.86
N PRO A 478 -16.72 30.17 37.78
CA PRO A 478 -17.42 29.67 38.97
C PRO A 478 -17.73 30.82 39.94
N THR A 479 -18.60 30.54 40.93
CA THR A 479 -18.77 31.43 42.08
C THR A 479 -17.42 31.58 42.80
N ARG A 480 -16.97 32.81 43.01
CA ARG A 480 -15.70 33.09 43.66
C ARG A 480 -15.75 32.71 45.15
N VAL A 481 -14.90 31.78 45.55
CA VAL A 481 -14.64 31.38 46.95
C VAL A 481 -13.59 32.32 47.52
N GLU A 482 -13.71 32.73 48.79
CA GLU A 482 -12.63 33.43 49.52
C GLU A 482 -12.20 32.54 50.69
N SER A 483 -10.89 32.32 50.83
CA SER A 483 -10.28 31.39 51.79
C SER A 483 -8.81 31.74 52.03
N ASP A 484 -8.32 31.55 53.25
CA ASP A 484 -6.90 31.73 53.60
C ASP A 484 -6.00 30.64 52.98
N LEU A 485 -6.58 29.56 52.43
CA LEU A 485 -5.85 28.50 51.72
C LEU A 485 -5.15 29.01 50.45
N PHE A 486 -5.66 30.06 49.81
CA PHE A 486 -5.02 30.68 48.64
C PHE A 486 -3.63 31.25 48.95
N GLU A 487 -3.38 31.69 50.19
CA GLU A 487 -2.07 32.17 50.62
C GLU A 487 -1.29 31.07 51.35
N THR A 488 -1.94 30.36 52.28
CA THR A 488 -1.26 29.41 53.20
C THR A 488 -0.78 28.11 52.55
N LEU A 489 -1.34 27.70 51.41
CA LEU A 489 -0.86 26.51 50.67
C LEU A 489 0.35 26.80 49.77
N GLN A 490 0.65 28.08 49.47
CA GLN A 490 1.77 28.43 48.60
C GLN A 490 3.13 28.10 49.24
N GLY A 491 4.12 27.81 48.40
CA GLY A 491 5.50 27.48 48.82
C GLY A 491 6.02 26.18 48.21
N LYS A 492 7.16 25.70 48.75
CA LYS A 492 7.81 24.44 48.36
C LYS A 492 7.22 23.25 49.11
N TRP A 493 7.02 22.15 48.41
CA TRP A 493 6.51 20.89 48.93
C TRP A 493 7.30 19.71 48.35
N LEU A 494 7.36 18.59 49.07
CA LEU A 494 7.97 17.33 48.66
C LEU A 494 6.87 16.33 48.32
N VAL A 495 6.80 15.86 47.07
CA VAL A 495 5.78 14.91 46.61
C VAL A 495 6.31 13.46 46.62
N SER A 496 5.49 12.54 47.14
CA SER A 496 5.77 11.11 47.26
C SER A 496 4.54 10.28 46.83
N TYR A 497 4.72 9.35 45.89
CA TYR A 497 3.68 8.40 45.45
C TYR A 497 4.23 7.23 44.61
N ASP A 498 3.51 6.11 44.59
CA ASP A 498 3.76 4.99 43.67
C ASP A 498 3.00 5.20 42.35
N LEU A 499 3.62 4.85 41.22
CA LEU A 499 3.01 4.82 39.90
C LEU A 499 3.35 3.55 39.12
N ILE A 500 2.59 3.28 38.06
CA ILE A 500 2.91 2.30 37.02
C ILE A 500 2.88 2.96 35.63
N GLN A 501 3.86 2.63 34.80
CA GLN A 501 3.97 3.09 33.41
C GLN A 501 3.27 2.16 32.41
N VAL A 502 3.06 2.66 31.18
CA VAL A 502 2.55 1.93 30.01
C VAL A 502 3.31 0.62 29.71
N ASN A 503 4.60 0.59 30.02
CA ASN A 503 5.49 -0.58 29.88
C ASN A 503 5.37 -1.61 31.03
N GLY A 504 4.49 -1.37 32.00
CA GLY A 504 4.28 -2.22 33.19
C GLY A 504 5.29 -2.02 34.32
N VAL A 505 6.24 -1.09 34.21
CA VAL A 505 7.22 -0.79 35.28
C VAL A 505 6.54 0.01 36.39
N SER A 506 6.59 -0.50 37.62
CA SER A 506 6.14 0.21 38.83
C SER A 506 7.31 0.92 39.52
N VAL A 507 7.12 2.17 39.94
CA VAL A 507 8.15 3.00 40.59
C VAL A 507 7.54 3.86 41.70
N SER A 508 8.26 4.01 42.80
CA SER A 508 7.96 4.97 43.86
C SER A 508 8.70 6.30 43.62
N ILE A 509 7.96 7.37 43.37
CA ILE A 509 8.45 8.74 43.48
C ILE A 509 8.56 9.09 44.97
N ASN A 510 9.72 9.58 45.39
CA ASN A 510 10.03 9.82 46.81
C ASN A 510 10.57 11.24 47.01
N ASP A 511 9.81 12.03 47.77
CA ASP A 511 10.13 13.36 48.31
C ASP A 511 10.80 14.32 47.29
N VAL A 512 10.22 14.41 46.10
CA VAL A 512 10.66 15.31 45.01
C VAL A 512 10.10 16.71 45.20
N GLU A 513 10.91 17.75 45.04
CA GLU A 513 10.45 19.13 45.23
C GLU A 513 9.51 19.61 44.11
N VAL A 514 8.36 20.14 44.50
CA VAL A 514 7.39 20.86 43.66
C VAL A 514 7.03 22.20 44.33
N THR A 515 6.51 23.17 43.56
CA THR A 515 6.09 24.46 44.10
C THR A 515 4.59 24.68 43.90
N ILE A 516 3.86 24.94 44.98
CA ILE A 516 2.46 25.42 44.92
C ILE A 516 2.49 26.95 44.86
N ALA A 517 1.80 27.53 43.87
CA ALA A 517 1.77 28.98 43.64
C ALA A 517 0.38 29.45 43.18
N ALA A 518 0.11 30.75 43.31
CA ALA A 518 -1.08 31.36 42.71
C ALA A 518 -1.10 31.23 41.17
N GLY A 519 0.07 31.31 40.53
CA GLY A 519 0.29 31.14 39.09
C GLY A 519 1.77 30.97 38.78
N ALA A 520 2.12 30.81 37.51
CA ALA A 520 3.52 30.89 37.05
C ALA A 520 4.02 32.34 36.97
N ASP A 521 3.09 33.29 36.87
CA ASP A 521 3.34 34.72 36.73
C ASP A 521 2.11 35.54 37.17
N ASP A 522 2.25 36.87 37.06
CA ASP A 522 1.22 37.84 37.43
C ASP A 522 -0.07 37.73 36.60
N LYS A 523 -0.02 37.18 35.37
CA LYS A 523 -1.21 36.99 34.52
C LYS A 523 -1.95 35.71 34.91
N SER A 524 -1.25 34.58 34.88
CA SER A 524 -1.80 33.27 35.24
C SER A 524 -2.34 33.23 36.67
N ALA A 525 -1.71 33.94 37.61
CA ALA A 525 -2.22 34.07 38.97
C ALA A 525 -3.62 34.73 39.05
N LYS A 526 -3.92 35.69 38.15
CA LYS A 526 -5.25 36.31 38.07
C LYS A 526 -6.25 35.35 37.41
N GLU A 527 -5.84 34.72 36.31
CA GLU A 527 -6.67 33.76 35.56
C GLU A 527 -7.04 32.52 36.37
N TYR A 528 -6.12 31.97 37.19
CA TYR A 528 -6.40 30.83 38.05
C TYR A 528 -7.22 31.24 39.28
N ARG A 529 -7.00 32.43 39.83
CA ARG A 529 -7.83 32.96 40.92
C ARG A 529 -9.29 33.14 40.52
N ASP A 530 -9.58 33.49 39.27
CA ASP A 530 -10.94 33.57 38.70
C ASP A 530 -11.64 32.20 38.61
N TYR A 531 -10.88 31.09 38.56
CA TYR A 531 -11.40 29.72 38.65
C TYR A 531 -11.23 29.08 40.05
N ASN A 532 -10.91 29.88 41.08
CA ASN A 532 -10.61 29.41 42.45
C ASN A 532 -9.46 28.39 42.54
N ARG A 533 -8.43 28.53 41.69
CA ARG A 533 -7.31 27.57 41.59
C ARG A 533 -5.98 28.10 42.12
N LEU A 534 -5.14 27.15 42.56
CA LEU A 534 -3.69 27.26 42.66
C LEU A 534 -3.05 26.30 41.64
N VAL A 535 -1.80 26.55 41.26
CA VAL A 535 -1.03 25.67 40.37
C VAL A 535 0.11 24.99 41.13
N ILE A 536 0.35 23.71 40.83
CA ILE A 536 1.54 22.96 41.27
C ILE A 536 2.50 22.89 40.08
N LEU A 537 3.69 23.45 40.25
CA LEU A 537 4.75 23.57 39.24
C LEU A 537 5.84 22.50 39.48
N GLY A 538 6.38 21.95 38.39
CA GLY A 538 7.45 20.96 38.43
C GLY A 538 6.97 19.52 38.66
N TRP A 539 5.72 19.20 38.32
CA TRP A 539 5.10 17.91 38.64
C TRP A 539 5.88 16.71 38.06
N PRO A 540 6.41 15.79 38.89
CA PRO A 540 7.18 14.63 38.44
C PRO A 540 6.26 13.45 38.08
N PHE A 541 6.60 12.70 37.04
CA PHE A 541 5.81 11.54 36.58
C PHE A 541 6.60 10.57 35.71
N ASP A 542 7.52 11.06 34.88
CA ASP A 542 8.21 10.24 33.89
C ASP A 542 9.38 9.46 34.52
N VAL A 543 9.45 8.17 34.21
CA VAL A 543 10.52 7.29 34.66
C VAL A 543 11.15 6.59 33.45
N THR A 544 12.44 6.35 33.52
CA THR A 544 13.16 5.57 32.52
C THR A 544 12.67 4.12 32.47
N ALA A 545 12.91 3.42 31.36
CA ALA A 545 12.60 1.99 31.22
C ALA A 545 13.31 1.08 32.25
N GLN A 546 14.26 1.62 33.02
CA GLN A 546 14.97 0.97 34.12
C GLN A 546 14.34 1.28 35.51
N GLY A 547 13.22 2.00 35.55
CA GLY A 547 12.50 2.34 36.78
C GLY A 547 13.10 3.50 37.59
N VAL A 548 13.95 4.34 36.96
CA VAL A 548 14.56 5.52 37.61
C VAL A 548 13.85 6.78 37.14
N LEU A 549 13.44 7.65 38.08
CA LEU A 549 12.84 8.96 37.79
C LEU A 549 13.71 9.76 36.80
N LYS A 550 13.08 10.25 35.74
CA LYS A 550 13.71 11.15 34.77
C LYS A 550 13.37 12.59 35.16
N GLU A 551 14.41 13.40 35.33
CA GLU A 551 14.23 14.84 35.53
C GLU A 551 13.60 15.45 34.27
N ILE A 552 12.50 16.17 34.44
CA ILE A 552 11.83 16.93 33.39
C ILE A 552 11.99 18.41 33.71
N PRO A 553 12.55 19.22 32.81
CA PRO A 553 12.72 20.65 33.06
C PRO A 553 11.35 21.31 33.22
N TYR A 554 11.25 22.27 34.14
CA TYR A 554 10.13 23.20 34.17
C TYR A 554 10.46 24.40 33.30
N PHE A 555 9.58 24.70 32.34
CA PHE A 555 9.60 25.94 31.57
C PHE A 555 8.36 26.77 31.93
N SER A 556 8.57 28.04 32.28
CA SER A 556 7.52 29.04 32.50
C SER A 556 7.02 29.61 31.16
N PRO A 557 5.91 30.38 31.15
CA PRO A 557 5.45 31.08 29.95
C PRO A 557 6.51 31.98 29.33
N ALA A 558 7.38 32.60 30.14
CA ALA A 558 8.47 33.46 29.67
C ALA A 558 9.60 32.64 28.99
N ASP A 559 9.99 31.51 29.59
CA ASP A 559 11.03 30.65 29.01
C ASP A 559 10.62 30.12 27.63
N LEU A 560 9.33 29.83 27.42
CA LEU A 560 8.79 29.44 26.12
C LEU A 560 8.86 30.58 25.08
N VAL A 561 8.50 31.82 25.46
CA VAL A 561 8.63 33.00 24.58
C VAL A 561 10.09 33.27 24.18
N ASP A 562 11.06 32.97 25.05
CA ASP A 562 12.48 33.08 24.72
C ASP A 562 13.00 31.87 23.90
N ALA A 563 12.56 30.66 24.19
CA ALA A 563 13.03 29.43 23.54
C ALA A 563 12.64 29.31 22.06
N SER A 564 11.44 29.76 21.64
CA SER A 564 10.95 29.54 20.27
C SER A 564 10.26 30.75 19.64
N SER A 565 10.40 30.87 18.32
CA SER A 565 9.60 31.80 17.51
C SER A 565 8.12 31.41 17.42
N TYR A 566 7.75 30.14 17.64
CA TYR A 566 6.34 29.72 17.69
C TYR A 566 5.60 30.44 18.82
N TRP A 567 6.06 30.24 20.06
CA TRP A 567 5.46 30.83 21.26
C TRP A 567 5.54 32.36 21.29
N ARG A 568 6.59 32.95 20.73
CA ARG A 568 6.73 34.40 20.56
C ARG A 568 5.75 35.01 19.54
N ASN A 569 5.35 34.24 18.53
CA ASN A 569 4.33 34.66 17.56
C ASN A 569 2.90 34.38 18.06
N TYR A 570 2.75 33.44 19.01
CA TYR A 570 1.47 32.96 19.52
C TYR A 570 1.42 32.97 21.06
N GLU A 571 1.64 34.15 21.67
CA GLU A 571 1.67 34.35 23.14
C GLU A 571 0.36 33.98 23.87
N SER A 572 -0.75 33.78 23.14
CA SER A 572 -1.97 33.18 23.71
C SER A 572 -1.75 31.73 24.18
N LEU A 573 -0.84 31.00 23.54
CA LEU A 573 -0.63 29.57 23.75
C LEU A 573 0.43 29.24 24.81
N VAL A 574 1.31 30.16 25.21
CA VAL A 574 2.30 29.81 26.26
C VAL A 574 1.65 29.47 27.61
N TYR A 575 0.48 30.04 27.91
CA TYR A 575 -0.31 29.73 29.11
C TYR A 575 -1.03 28.37 29.04
N ARG A 576 -1.20 27.83 27.82
CA ARG A 576 -1.61 26.46 27.51
C ARG A 576 -0.42 25.49 27.67
N ASP A 577 0.74 25.86 27.12
CA ASP A 577 1.85 24.94 26.84
C ASP A 577 2.90 24.79 27.96
N TYR A 578 3.11 25.79 28.82
CA TYR A 578 4.13 25.75 29.89
C TYR A 578 3.91 24.61 30.89
N GLY A 579 4.96 24.21 31.62
CA GLY A 579 4.86 23.11 32.59
C GLY A 579 6.18 22.36 32.83
N PRO A 580 6.15 21.18 33.48
CA PRO A 580 4.97 20.43 33.91
C PRO A 580 4.13 21.16 34.98
N LYS A 581 2.80 21.17 34.81
CA LYS A 581 1.83 21.81 35.72
C LYS A 581 0.59 20.94 35.99
N VAL A 582 0.09 20.98 37.23
CA VAL A 582 -1.27 20.50 37.60
C VAL A 582 -1.96 21.52 38.51
N PHE A 583 -3.25 21.36 38.79
CA PHE A 583 -4.05 22.37 39.51
C PHE A 583 -4.70 21.84 40.79
N LEU A 584 -4.72 22.67 41.84
CA LEU A 584 -5.63 22.51 42.97
C LEU A 584 -6.80 23.50 42.81
N GLU A 585 -8.02 23.08 43.11
CA GLU A 585 -9.23 23.92 43.09
C GLU A 585 -9.85 23.93 44.50
N ILE A 586 -10.07 25.13 45.04
CA ILE A 586 -10.56 25.37 46.41
C ILE A 586 -12.05 25.73 46.34
N GLY A 587 -12.90 24.81 46.81
CA GLY A 587 -14.34 24.96 46.88
C GLY A 587 -14.84 25.66 48.16
N GLU A 588 -16.15 25.89 48.22
CA GLU A 588 -16.82 26.44 49.41
C GLU A 588 -16.59 25.52 50.62
N GLY A 589 -16.31 26.11 51.79
CA GLY A 589 -16.02 25.37 53.02
C GLY A 589 -14.63 24.71 53.03
N ASP A 590 -13.65 25.31 52.35
CA ASP A 590 -12.25 24.87 52.31
C ASP A 590 -12.03 23.45 51.74
N VAL A 591 -12.95 22.99 50.89
CA VAL A 591 -12.86 21.70 50.19
C VAL A 591 -11.83 21.78 49.07
N ILE A 592 -10.69 21.13 49.25
CA ILE A 592 -9.61 21.07 48.24
C ILE A 592 -9.86 19.89 47.29
N THR A 593 -9.71 20.12 45.99
CA THR A 593 -9.74 19.08 44.96
C THR A 593 -8.62 19.27 43.94
N MET A 594 -8.34 18.24 43.13
CA MET A 594 -7.49 18.34 41.94
C MET A 594 -8.31 17.94 40.71
N PRO A 595 -8.76 18.89 39.87
CA PRO A 595 -9.56 18.60 38.68
C PRO A 595 -8.68 18.13 37.50
N SER A 596 -9.12 17.07 36.82
CA SER A 596 -8.54 16.64 35.54
C SER A 596 -9.55 16.77 34.39
N GLU A 597 -9.06 17.16 33.22
CA GLU A 597 -9.85 17.29 31.98
C GLU A 597 -8.96 16.76 30.85
N LYS A 598 -9.50 16.13 29.81
CA LYS A 598 -8.68 15.44 28.79
C LYS A 598 -7.66 16.36 28.10
N ASN A 599 -7.94 17.67 28.05
CA ASN A 599 -7.05 18.69 27.52
C ASN A 599 -6.24 19.48 28.55
N HIS A 600 -6.28 19.18 29.86
CA HIS A 600 -5.38 19.84 30.81
C HIS A 600 -3.93 19.45 30.47
N TYR A 601 -3.25 20.23 29.62
CA TYR A 601 -1.86 19.99 29.26
C TYR A 601 -1.00 20.04 30.52
N LEU A 602 -0.31 18.94 30.79
CA LEU A 602 0.80 18.90 31.72
C LEU A 602 1.92 19.79 31.17
N TYR A 603 2.27 19.59 29.90
CA TYR A 603 3.01 20.55 29.06
C TYR A 603 2.89 20.19 27.56
N ASN A 604 3.33 21.09 26.68
CA ASN A 604 3.35 20.89 25.23
C ASN A 604 4.57 21.59 24.59
N TRP A 605 5.77 21.07 24.86
CA TRP A 605 7.04 21.59 24.36
C TRP A 605 8.14 20.53 24.19
N GLY A 606 7.82 19.23 24.36
CA GLY A 606 8.80 18.15 24.44
C GLY A 606 9.57 17.90 23.15
N ASP A 607 10.86 17.53 23.28
CA ASP A 607 11.79 17.29 22.15
C ASP A 607 11.32 16.21 21.15
N ASP A 608 10.43 15.31 21.57
CA ASP A 608 9.86 14.27 20.73
C ASP A 608 8.58 14.70 19.97
N GLY A 609 8.10 15.92 20.18
CA GLY A 609 6.98 16.52 19.46
C GLY A 609 5.58 16.18 19.97
N TYR A 610 5.47 15.55 21.16
CA TYR A 610 4.19 15.11 21.70
C TYR A 610 3.64 16.05 22.79
N THR A 611 2.32 16.21 22.79
CA THR A 611 1.59 16.86 23.87
C THR A 611 1.42 15.89 25.05
N LEU A 612 1.66 16.34 26.28
CA LEU A 612 1.36 15.56 27.48
C LEU A 612 0.20 16.18 28.28
N TYR A 613 -0.69 15.29 28.73
CA TYR A 613 -2.00 15.63 29.28
C TYR A 613 -2.16 15.06 30.69
N PHE A 614 -2.88 15.76 31.56
CA PHE A 614 -3.17 15.34 32.93
C PHE A 614 -4.64 14.93 33.07
N TYR A 615 -4.87 13.63 33.26
CA TYR A 615 -6.19 13.01 33.15
C TYR A 615 -6.38 11.88 34.18
N GLY A 616 -7.61 11.42 34.39
CA GLY A 616 -7.88 10.27 35.27
C GLY A 616 -7.88 8.95 34.52
N ALA A 617 -7.26 7.92 35.09
CA ALA A 617 -7.34 6.55 34.58
C ALA A 617 -7.65 5.53 35.68
N ASP A 618 -8.45 4.52 35.36
CA ASP A 618 -8.52 3.26 36.11
C ASP A 618 -7.66 2.23 35.35
N TYR A 619 -6.50 1.89 35.95
CA TYR A 619 -5.53 0.96 35.39
C TYR A 619 -6.09 -0.46 35.17
N ASN A 620 -6.99 -0.91 36.05
CA ASN A 620 -7.52 -2.28 36.02
C ASN A 620 -8.68 -2.41 35.03
N ALA A 621 -9.56 -1.42 35.00
CA ALA A 621 -10.66 -1.35 34.03
C ALA A 621 -10.17 -0.96 32.62
N LYS A 622 -8.97 -0.38 32.50
CA LYS A 622 -8.41 0.23 31.28
C LYS A 622 -9.31 1.34 30.73
N GLN A 623 -9.76 2.21 31.62
CA GLN A 623 -10.67 3.32 31.31
C GLN A 623 -10.06 4.66 31.72
N SER A 624 -10.52 5.73 31.09
CA SER A 624 -10.07 7.11 31.36
C SER A 624 -11.26 8.06 31.48
N ALA A 625 -11.19 9.02 32.39
CA ALA A 625 -12.29 9.94 32.70
C ALA A 625 -11.79 11.31 33.19
N PRO A 626 -12.59 12.40 33.03
CA PRO A 626 -12.32 13.72 33.59
C PRO A 626 -12.62 13.72 35.10
N ALA A 627 -11.88 12.90 35.84
CA ALA A 627 -12.07 12.70 37.27
C ALA A 627 -11.53 13.90 38.07
N THR A 628 -12.28 14.32 39.09
CA THR A 628 -11.82 15.30 40.09
C THR A 628 -11.43 14.55 41.35
N PHE A 629 -10.16 14.62 41.73
CA PHE A 629 -9.60 13.87 42.85
C PHE A 629 -9.81 14.62 44.17
N PRO A 630 -10.23 13.94 45.25
CA PRO A 630 -10.36 14.56 46.57
C PRO A 630 -8.98 14.84 47.16
N VAL A 631 -8.82 15.99 47.82
CA VAL A 631 -7.57 16.36 48.50
C VAL A 631 -7.86 16.72 49.95
N THR A 632 -7.13 16.10 50.88
CA THR A 632 -7.22 16.41 52.32
C THR A 632 -5.99 17.15 52.79
N LEU A 633 -6.16 18.04 53.76
CA LEU A 633 -5.10 18.77 54.45
C LEU A 633 -5.02 18.30 55.91
N SER A 634 -3.82 18.13 56.45
CA SER A 634 -3.59 17.80 57.86
C SER A 634 -3.91 18.97 58.80
N GLU A 635 -4.25 18.69 60.07
CA GLU A 635 -4.59 19.71 61.09
C GLU A 635 -3.47 20.74 61.34
N ASP A 636 -2.22 20.40 61.02
CA ASP A 636 -1.05 21.28 61.15
C ASP A 636 -0.73 22.07 59.86
N GLY A 637 -1.46 21.84 58.76
CA GLY A 637 -1.28 22.52 57.48
C GLY A 637 -0.04 22.09 56.68
N ASN A 638 0.66 21.02 57.07
CA ASN A 638 1.94 20.62 56.46
C ASN A 638 1.89 19.37 55.57
N THR A 639 0.77 18.66 55.50
CA THR A 639 0.59 17.49 54.63
C THR A 639 -0.70 17.60 53.83
N LEU A 640 -0.59 17.54 52.49
CA LEU A 640 -1.71 17.31 51.59
C LEU A 640 -1.72 15.84 51.15
N THR A 641 -2.90 15.22 51.07
CA THR A 641 -3.05 13.86 50.51
C THR A 641 -4.12 13.87 49.42
N ILE A 642 -3.75 13.44 48.22
CA ILE A 642 -4.63 13.34 47.04
C ILE A 642 -5.07 11.88 46.87
N GLY A 643 -6.36 11.63 47.04
CA GLY A 643 -6.94 10.29 46.95
C GLY A 643 -7.38 9.88 45.53
N ALA A 644 -7.81 8.63 45.38
CA ALA A 644 -8.53 8.18 44.19
C ALA A 644 -9.92 8.83 44.08
N HIS A 645 -10.40 8.97 42.85
CA HIS A 645 -11.80 9.27 42.56
C HIS A 645 -12.58 7.95 42.38
N HIS A 646 -13.51 7.66 43.29
CA HIS A 646 -14.42 6.53 43.20
C HIS A 646 -15.73 6.98 42.57
N SER A 647 -16.00 6.60 41.32
CA SER A 647 -17.18 7.09 40.60
C SER A 647 -18.44 6.26 40.89
N GLY A 648 -19.60 6.84 40.56
CA GLY A 648 -20.83 6.13 40.26
C GLY A 648 -20.88 5.67 38.81
N ALA A 649 -22.10 5.53 38.28
CA ALA A 649 -22.40 5.06 36.94
C ALA A 649 -21.86 5.98 35.83
N GLU A 650 -21.66 7.27 36.12
CA GLU A 650 -21.19 8.29 35.20
C GLU A 650 -19.81 7.97 34.60
N PHE A 651 -18.95 7.27 35.35
CA PHE A 651 -17.70 6.69 34.87
C PHE A 651 -17.63 5.18 35.22
N PHE A 652 -18.72 4.45 34.97
CA PHE A 652 -18.80 2.98 35.02
C PHE A 652 -18.38 2.31 36.35
N TYR A 653 -18.48 3.03 37.48
CA TYR A 653 -18.05 2.60 38.82
C TYR A 653 -16.54 2.31 38.96
N GLY A 654 -15.71 2.98 38.18
CA GLY A 654 -14.24 2.85 38.23
C GLY A 654 -13.58 3.54 39.44
N VAL A 655 -12.31 3.19 39.66
CA VAL A 655 -11.42 3.81 40.65
C VAL A 655 -10.31 4.56 39.92
N TYR A 656 -10.58 5.81 39.59
CA TYR A 656 -9.69 6.64 38.79
C TYR A 656 -8.61 7.27 39.67
N ARG A 657 -7.36 7.23 39.19
CA ARG A 657 -6.21 7.87 39.84
C ARG A 657 -5.53 8.90 38.91
N PRO A 658 -4.78 9.87 39.49
CA PRO A 658 -4.02 10.85 38.72
C PRO A 658 -3.08 10.17 37.71
N SER A 659 -3.17 10.58 36.45
CA SER A 659 -2.45 9.95 35.34
C SER A 659 -1.93 10.98 34.35
N VAL A 660 -0.89 10.58 33.62
CA VAL A 660 -0.35 11.33 32.49
C VAL A 660 -0.60 10.55 31.21
N PHE A 661 -1.13 11.24 30.21
CA PHE A 661 -1.40 10.72 28.88
C PHE A 661 -0.54 11.41 27.83
N ARG A 662 -0.23 10.68 26.77
CA ARG A 662 0.39 11.12 25.53
C ARG A 662 -0.63 10.88 24.43
N ASP A 663 -1.18 11.96 23.87
CA ASP A 663 -2.38 11.91 23.03
C ASP A 663 -3.54 11.15 23.72
N ASN A 664 -3.85 9.92 23.28
CA ASN A 664 -4.85 9.03 23.90
C ASN A 664 -4.22 7.83 24.64
N GLU A 665 -2.90 7.71 24.70
CA GLU A 665 -2.19 6.61 25.39
C GLU A 665 -1.84 7.00 26.84
N MET A 666 -2.19 6.15 27.81
CA MET A 666 -1.87 6.35 29.22
C MET A 666 -0.39 6.03 29.47
N TRP A 667 0.45 7.06 29.60
CA TRP A 667 1.90 6.93 29.81
C TRP A 667 2.23 6.44 31.22
N SER A 668 1.55 6.96 32.23
CA SER A 668 1.73 6.59 33.65
C SER A 668 0.49 6.91 34.49
N VAL A 669 0.17 6.06 35.45
CA VAL A 669 -0.93 6.26 36.42
C VAL A 669 -0.45 6.00 37.85
N ALA A 670 -0.83 6.87 38.79
CA ALA A 670 -0.58 6.67 40.21
C ALA A 670 -1.30 5.39 40.72
N THR A 671 -0.62 4.59 41.54
CA THR A 671 -1.18 3.39 42.17
C THR A 671 -1.41 3.56 43.67
N SER A 672 -0.67 4.47 44.32
CA SER A 672 -0.96 4.96 45.67
C SER A 672 -1.79 6.26 45.65
N ASP A 673 -2.23 6.71 46.83
CA ASP A 673 -2.58 8.11 47.05
C ASP A 673 -1.30 8.96 46.99
N ILE A 674 -1.42 10.24 46.60
CA ILE A 674 -0.26 11.13 46.41
C ILE A 674 -0.11 12.06 47.61
N VAL A 675 1.03 12.00 48.28
CA VAL A 675 1.30 12.79 49.50
C VAL A 675 2.26 13.92 49.17
N LEU A 676 1.90 15.16 49.54
CA LEU A 676 2.79 16.31 49.52
C LEU A 676 3.07 16.76 50.95
N LYS A 677 4.34 16.91 51.33
CA LYS A 677 4.77 17.45 52.63
C LYS A 677 5.39 18.84 52.44
N ARG A 678 5.11 19.82 53.30
CA ARG A 678 5.72 21.15 53.22
C ARG A 678 7.23 21.08 53.48
N VAL A 679 8.02 21.89 52.78
CA VAL A 679 9.45 22.11 53.09
C VAL A 679 9.56 23.15 54.21
N GLU A 680 10.40 22.89 55.22
CA GLU A 680 10.73 23.81 56.33
C GLU A 680 11.63 24.99 55.91
#